data_AF-A0A9P9SE05-F1
#
_entry.id   AF-A0A9P9SE05-F1
#
_cell.length_a   1.000
_cell.length_b   1.000
_cell.length_c   1.000
_cell.angle_alpha   90.00
_cell.angle_beta   90.00
_cell.angle_gamma   90.00
#
_symmetry.space_group_name_H-M   'P 1'
#
loop_
_entity.id
_entity.type
_entity.pdbx_description
1 polymer ?
#
loop_
_entity_poly.entity_id
_entity_poly.type
_entity_poly.pdbx_seq_one_letter_code
_entity_poly.pdbx_strand_id
1 'polypeptide(L)'
;MLLVVPSRPEVSQRPLRGVLPRVSFLLFITHAKNIPSTKLEEAARSKAQLARLEFSQKAVTTWKSHDEKHGNWPVVYVLDDGNGAARANSKTPRDIYVGETLYAASRMHQHLKTPAKQHLKNIRVTIDERFNKSVCLDLESYLIKMLAGDGANRVLNRNNGITETRYYQREMYREGLRYIFERLKAEGVFTRSIPEIKNSNLFKLSPFKALTEDQANSVEEIINGLLIDIERGSKSTIVIQGDPGTGKTVMAIYMIKLLIDIKTFTSLEDLDSDSQFSGFFTERNQRLLHGFHIGLVVPQQSLRKSIEMVFKKTPGLQPPMAIDAFRVGEDKEFFDLLLVDETHRLNQRANQAGAVPNIKFATITRKLFGAKSRHQIFLLDAAQSVRPADLPTELLSGLVADTRASGRHFQLRTQMRVKAGSDFMSYVRWILDPHPLSYPRVRQDFGEYDFRLFDSVAHMRDQIFQRNAEPWRSRKDKNNFDIEIGTTQLRWNNVDTDWIASSKALEEVGSIHTVQGYDLNYVGVIIGLDLRFDPEKRRLFIDRKSYCDKRGKENNPVLGKTYSDDDLLRFITQIYAVLMTRGIRGTTQVISSIVSADKTRSRTGQSVGLHEYPVAKIVYRQAETEKCRYMNISMYSGQFHDLEFDTEAQIKP
;
A
#
# COMPACT_ATOMS: atom_id res chain seq x y z
N MET A 1 -43.66 32.62 -33.50
CA MET A 1 -44.15 31.55 -34.38
C MET A 1 -43.86 30.24 -33.69
N LEU A 2 -44.82 29.55 -33.09
CA LEU A 2 -46.17 29.91 -32.62
C LEU A 2 -46.56 28.71 -31.74
N LEU A 3 -46.80 28.88 -30.44
CA LEU A 3 -48.15 29.11 -29.93
C LEU A 3 -48.14 29.95 -28.64
N VAL A 4 -49.24 30.69 -28.50
CA VAL A 4 -49.44 31.96 -27.82
C VAL A 4 -50.63 31.82 -26.83
N VAL A 5 -50.44 32.27 -25.57
CA VAL A 5 -51.27 33.16 -24.67
C VAL A 5 -52.82 33.00 -24.71
N PRO A 6 -53.62 32.98 -23.59
CA PRO A 6 -53.82 34.06 -22.58
C PRO A 6 -54.02 33.57 -21.10
N SER A 7 -53.82 34.30 -19.98
CA SER A 7 -53.88 35.69 -19.49
C SER A 7 -55.11 36.01 -18.57
N ARG A 8 -54.88 35.90 -17.24
CA ARG A 8 -55.32 36.78 -16.11
C ARG A 8 -56.85 36.97 -15.80
N PRO A 9 -57.29 37.62 -14.69
CA PRO A 9 -56.60 38.18 -13.49
C PRO A 9 -57.26 37.98 -12.08
N GLU A 10 -56.57 38.53 -11.04
CA GLU A 10 -57.09 39.25 -9.84
C GLU A 10 -57.69 38.48 -8.62
N VAL A 11 -57.56 38.83 -7.31
CA VAL A 11 -57.28 40.08 -6.53
C VAL A 11 -56.76 39.74 -5.09
N SER A 12 -55.93 40.64 -4.49
CA SER A 12 -55.77 41.00 -3.03
C SER A 12 -54.96 40.08 -2.08
N GLN A 13 -53.99 40.51 -1.24
CA GLN A 13 -53.65 41.83 -0.65
C GLN A 13 -52.19 41.86 -0.07
N ARG A 14 -51.38 42.84 -0.55
CA ARG A 14 -50.37 43.76 0.08
C ARG A 14 -49.33 43.31 1.17
N PRO A 15 -48.19 44.03 1.36
CA PRO A 15 -47.21 44.52 0.36
C PRO A 15 -45.70 44.51 0.80
N LEU A 16 -44.79 44.54 -0.21
CA LEU A 16 -43.42 45.15 -0.28
C LEU A 16 -42.30 44.59 0.64
N ARG A 17 -41.07 44.26 0.23
CA ARG A 17 -40.20 44.59 -0.92
C ARG A 17 -39.06 43.54 -0.97
N GLY A 18 -38.63 43.12 -2.17
CA GLY A 18 -37.28 42.58 -2.40
C GLY A 18 -37.19 41.17 -3.01
N VAL A 19 -37.12 41.12 -4.35
CA VAL A 19 -36.41 40.14 -5.21
C VAL A 19 -36.39 38.66 -4.78
N LEU A 20 -37.13 37.82 -5.50
CA LEU A 20 -36.94 36.35 -5.59
C LEU A 20 -37.09 35.97 -7.08
N PRO A 21 -36.35 34.97 -7.60
CA PRO A 21 -36.73 33.60 -7.29
C PRO A 21 -35.57 32.64 -7.02
N ARG A 22 -35.92 31.61 -6.25
CA ARG A 22 -35.17 30.35 -6.09
C ARG A 22 -34.69 29.83 -7.43
N VAL A 23 -33.46 29.33 -7.44
CA VAL A 23 -33.09 28.19 -8.28
C VAL A 23 -32.30 27.21 -7.43
N SER A 24 -32.96 26.11 -7.09
CA SER A 24 -32.31 24.84 -6.81
C SER A 24 -31.94 24.19 -8.14
N PHE A 25 -30.67 23.82 -8.31
CA PHE A 25 -30.20 22.74 -9.20
C PHE A 25 -29.21 21.95 -8.31
N LEU A 26 -29.47 20.71 -7.92
CA LEU A 26 -29.44 19.47 -8.72
C LEU A 26 -28.22 19.41 -9.63
N LEU A 27 -27.09 18.96 -9.07
CA LEU A 27 -25.99 18.44 -9.86
C LEU A 27 -26.40 17.04 -10.33
N PHE A 28 -26.80 16.93 -11.59
CA PHE A 28 -26.86 15.65 -12.26
C PHE A 28 -25.44 15.09 -12.37
N ILE A 29 -25.26 13.87 -11.86
CA ILE A 29 -24.18 12.99 -12.29
C ILE A 29 -24.33 12.85 -13.80
N THR A 30 -23.38 13.37 -14.57
CA THR A 30 -23.23 12.97 -15.97
C THR A 30 -22.89 11.49 -15.99
N HIS A 31 -23.91 10.66 -16.22
CA HIS A 31 -23.68 9.34 -16.77
C HIS A 31 -23.00 9.54 -18.12
N ALA A 32 -21.82 8.92 -18.27
CA ALA A 32 -21.32 8.60 -19.59
C ALA A 32 -22.45 7.91 -20.37
N LYS A 33 -22.62 8.34 -21.63
CA LYS A 33 -23.69 7.93 -22.55
C LYS A 33 -24.25 6.53 -22.27
N ASN A 34 -25.55 6.49 -21.94
CA ASN A 34 -26.39 5.31 -22.06
C ASN A 34 -26.29 4.75 -23.49
N ILE A 35 -25.56 3.64 -23.62
CA ILE A 35 -25.86 2.60 -24.61
C ILE A 35 -27.10 1.85 -24.05
N PRO A 36 -28.09 1.43 -24.86
CA PRO A 36 -29.33 0.87 -24.32
C PRO A 36 -29.07 -0.31 -23.38
N SER A 37 -29.36 -0.12 -22.09
CA SER A 37 -28.92 -0.97 -20.98
C SER A 37 -29.88 -2.08 -20.59
N THR A 38 -31.00 -2.27 -21.29
CA THR A 38 -32.02 -3.24 -20.83
C THR A 38 -31.64 -4.71 -21.05
N LYS A 39 -30.74 -5.04 -22.00
CA LYS A 39 -30.24 -6.43 -22.17
C LYS A 39 -28.94 -6.74 -21.42
N LEU A 40 -28.16 -5.72 -21.05
CA LEU A 40 -26.86 -5.87 -20.37
C LEU A 40 -27.02 -5.86 -18.83
N GLU A 41 -27.95 -5.07 -18.28
CA GLU A 41 -28.21 -5.04 -16.84
C GLU A 41 -28.88 -6.33 -16.33
N GLU A 42 -29.75 -6.97 -17.13
CA GLU A 42 -30.30 -8.29 -16.80
C GLU A 42 -29.26 -9.41 -16.94
N ALA A 43 -28.27 -9.26 -17.83
CA ALA A 43 -27.17 -10.21 -18.00
C ALA A 43 -26.08 -10.09 -16.91
N ALA A 44 -25.98 -8.93 -16.25
CA ALA A 44 -24.98 -8.62 -15.23
C ALA A 44 -25.37 -9.09 -13.81
N ARG A 45 -26.67 -9.26 -13.50
CA ARG A 45 -27.08 -9.82 -12.20
C ARG A 45 -26.60 -11.26 -12.06
N SER A 46 -25.68 -11.50 -11.14
CA SER A 46 -25.22 -12.86 -10.86
C SER A 46 -26.36 -13.74 -10.36
N LYS A 47 -26.60 -14.85 -11.07
CA LYS A 47 -27.50 -15.93 -10.66
C LYS A 47 -26.79 -16.94 -9.74
N ALA A 48 -25.61 -16.58 -9.19
CA ALA A 48 -24.82 -17.46 -8.36
C ALA A 48 -25.66 -17.96 -7.18
N GLN A 49 -25.86 -19.27 -7.15
CA GLN A 49 -26.48 -19.99 -6.06
C GLN A 49 -25.41 -20.30 -5.02
N LEU A 50 -25.79 -20.21 -3.75
CA LEU A 50 -24.93 -20.53 -2.62
C LEU A 50 -25.59 -21.71 -1.88
N ALA A 51 -25.01 -22.89 -2.01
CA ALA A 51 -25.45 -24.10 -1.33
C ALA A 51 -24.71 -24.24 0.00
N ARG A 52 -25.43 -24.54 1.08
CA ARG A 52 -24.86 -24.75 2.41
C ARG A 52 -24.98 -26.21 2.82
N LEU A 53 -23.86 -26.79 3.24
CA LEU A 53 -23.79 -28.19 3.64
C LEU A 53 -22.99 -28.33 4.94
N GLU A 54 -23.28 -29.38 5.68
CA GLU A 54 -22.34 -29.91 6.67
C GLU A 54 -21.14 -30.51 5.95
N PHE A 55 -19.93 -30.33 6.48
CA PHE A 55 -18.72 -30.96 5.98
C PHE A 55 -18.67 -32.41 6.46
N SER A 56 -19.53 -33.24 5.86
CA SER A 56 -19.64 -34.67 6.16
C SER A 56 -19.83 -35.49 4.89
N GLN A 57 -19.31 -36.72 4.91
CA GLN A 57 -19.44 -37.68 3.82
C GLN A 57 -20.89 -37.89 3.36
N LYS A 58 -21.80 -37.99 4.33
CA LYS A 58 -23.24 -38.16 4.11
C LYS A 58 -23.84 -36.94 3.41
N ALA A 59 -23.62 -35.74 3.95
CA ALA A 59 -24.18 -34.51 3.39
C ALA A 59 -23.72 -34.26 1.95
N VAL A 60 -22.43 -34.48 1.65
CA VAL A 60 -21.88 -34.33 0.30
C VAL A 60 -22.48 -35.33 -0.68
N THR A 61 -22.65 -36.59 -0.25
CA THR A 61 -23.22 -37.65 -1.11
C THR A 61 -24.69 -37.37 -1.42
N THR A 62 -25.47 -36.96 -0.42
CA THR A 62 -26.85 -36.53 -0.59
C THR A 62 -26.95 -35.30 -1.49
N TRP A 63 -26.11 -34.29 -1.29
CA TRP A 63 -26.13 -33.09 -2.13
C TRP A 63 -25.83 -33.41 -3.60
N LYS A 64 -24.84 -34.27 -3.87
CA LYS A 64 -24.50 -34.73 -5.24
C LYS A 64 -25.70 -35.36 -5.96
N SER A 65 -26.59 -36.07 -5.27
CA SER A 65 -27.72 -36.75 -5.91
C SER A 65 -28.87 -35.82 -6.33
N HIS A 66 -28.86 -34.54 -5.92
CA HIS A 66 -29.93 -33.59 -6.23
C HIS A 66 -29.78 -32.91 -7.60
N ASP A 67 -28.55 -32.75 -8.09
CA ASP A 67 -28.26 -32.08 -9.37
C ASP A 67 -26.93 -32.60 -9.93
N GLU A 68 -26.89 -32.89 -11.24
CA GLU A 68 -25.65 -33.31 -11.92
C GLU A 68 -24.53 -32.27 -11.81
N LYS A 69 -24.88 -30.97 -11.79
CA LYS A 69 -23.93 -29.86 -11.61
C LYS A 69 -23.23 -29.92 -10.25
N HIS A 70 -23.77 -30.60 -9.24
CA HIS A 70 -23.10 -30.78 -7.95
C HIS A 70 -21.92 -31.78 -8.03
N GLY A 71 -21.85 -32.59 -9.10
CA GLY A 71 -20.79 -33.56 -9.31
C GLY A 71 -19.81 -33.19 -10.41
N ASN A 72 -20.25 -32.44 -11.42
CA ASN A 72 -19.50 -32.16 -12.66
C ASN A 72 -19.77 -30.75 -13.18
N TRP A 73 -19.34 -29.73 -12.44
CA TRP A 73 -19.46 -28.32 -12.82
C TRP A 73 -18.36 -27.50 -12.15
N PRO A 74 -17.84 -26.44 -12.80
CA PRO A 74 -16.92 -25.51 -12.16
C PRO A 74 -17.59 -24.81 -10.97
N VAL A 75 -17.05 -24.99 -9.77
CA VAL A 75 -17.54 -24.37 -8.54
C VAL A 75 -16.41 -23.77 -7.72
N VAL A 76 -16.75 -22.81 -6.88
CA VAL A 76 -15.89 -22.31 -5.80
C VAL A 76 -16.55 -22.60 -4.47
N TYR A 77 -15.82 -23.14 -3.52
CA TYR A 77 -16.34 -23.49 -2.21
C TYR A 77 -15.50 -22.89 -1.08
N VAL A 78 -16.16 -22.68 0.05
CA VAL A 78 -15.57 -22.23 1.31
C VAL A 78 -15.83 -23.28 2.38
N LEU A 79 -14.77 -23.76 3.02
CA LEU A 79 -14.81 -24.66 4.17
C LEU A 79 -14.41 -23.93 5.44
N ASP A 80 -15.07 -24.20 6.56
CA ASP A 80 -14.73 -23.57 7.83
C ASP A 80 -15.16 -24.36 9.06
N ASP A 81 -14.61 -24.02 10.24
CA ASP A 81 -14.88 -24.67 11.53
C ASP A 81 -15.94 -23.96 12.43
N GLY A 82 -16.58 -22.90 11.93
CA GLY A 82 -17.41 -22.00 12.72
C GLY A 82 -18.82 -22.52 13.00
N ASN A 83 -19.27 -22.52 14.25
CA ASN A 83 -20.65 -22.87 14.63
C ASN A 83 -21.66 -21.70 14.45
N GLY A 84 -21.34 -20.67 13.67
CA GLY A 84 -22.16 -19.45 13.51
C GLY A 84 -21.46 -18.36 12.70
N ALA A 85 -21.99 -17.13 12.72
CA ALA A 85 -21.36 -15.99 12.07
C ALA A 85 -19.98 -15.70 12.65
N ALA A 86 -19.01 -15.38 11.79
CA ALA A 86 -17.70 -14.93 12.19
C ALA A 86 -17.84 -13.72 13.14
N ARG A 87 -17.10 -13.73 14.24
CA ARG A 87 -17.12 -12.65 15.22
C ARG A 87 -15.87 -11.80 15.06
N ALA A 88 -16.05 -10.54 14.70
CA ALA A 88 -14.98 -9.56 14.77
C ALA A 88 -14.46 -9.52 16.21
N ASN A 89 -13.15 -9.75 16.40
CA ASN A 89 -12.44 -9.76 17.69
C ASN A 89 -12.53 -11.05 18.56
N SER A 90 -12.88 -12.20 17.97
CA SER A 90 -12.63 -13.48 18.66
C SER A 90 -11.14 -13.65 18.98
N LYS A 91 -10.80 -14.11 20.20
CA LYS A 91 -9.40 -14.42 20.57
C LYS A 91 -8.80 -15.52 19.70
N THR A 92 -9.66 -16.41 19.18
CA THR A 92 -9.30 -17.48 18.25
C THR A 92 -9.94 -17.20 16.89
N PRO A 93 -9.15 -17.00 15.82
CA PRO A 93 -9.70 -16.86 14.48
C PRO A 93 -10.37 -18.16 14.04
N ARG A 94 -11.36 -18.04 13.16
CA ARG A 94 -12.01 -19.18 12.50
C ARG A 94 -11.08 -19.73 11.42
N ASP A 95 -10.90 -21.03 11.37
CA ASP A 95 -10.14 -21.65 10.28
C ASP A 95 -11.00 -21.70 9.03
N ILE A 96 -10.43 -21.24 7.91
CA ILE A 96 -11.14 -21.17 6.65
C ILE A 96 -10.27 -21.61 5.49
N TYR A 97 -10.84 -22.33 4.55
CA TYR A 97 -10.20 -22.75 3.31
C TYR A 97 -11.13 -22.41 2.14
N VAL A 98 -10.57 -21.85 1.07
CA VAL A 98 -11.28 -21.65 -0.20
C VAL A 98 -10.69 -22.61 -1.21
N GLY A 99 -11.51 -23.18 -2.09
CA GLY A 99 -10.99 -23.91 -3.22
C GLY A 99 -11.93 -23.81 -4.42
N GLU A 100 -11.39 -24.04 -5.60
CA GLU A 100 -12.19 -24.34 -6.78
C GLU A 100 -12.06 -25.81 -7.19
N THR A 101 -13.00 -26.29 -8.00
CA THR A 101 -12.91 -27.62 -8.62
C THR A 101 -13.99 -27.78 -9.69
N LEU A 102 -13.77 -28.72 -10.61
CA LEU A 102 -14.80 -29.24 -11.52
C LEU A 102 -15.62 -30.38 -10.89
N TYR A 103 -15.07 -31.03 -9.85
CA TYR A 103 -15.62 -32.25 -9.24
C TYR A 103 -15.85 -32.07 -7.75
N ALA A 104 -16.81 -31.21 -7.40
CA ALA A 104 -17.08 -30.75 -6.02
C ALA A 104 -17.17 -31.89 -5.01
N ALA A 105 -18.00 -32.90 -5.29
CA ALA A 105 -18.18 -34.03 -4.39
C ALA A 105 -16.84 -34.75 -4.15
N SER A 106 -16.15 -35.20 -5.21
CA SER A 106 -14.87 -35.92 -5.08
C SER A 106 -13.82 -35.10 -4.32
N ARG A 107 -13.78 -33.78 -4.56
CA ARG A 107 -12.89 -32.87 -3.85
C ARG A 107 -13.20 -32.77 -2.35
N MET A 108 -14.47 -32.71 -1.96
CA MET A 108 -14.84 -32.72 -0.53
C MET A 108 -14.44 -34.02 0.16
N HIS A 109 -14.59 -35.17 -0.51
CA HIS A 109 -14.16 -36.46 0.02
C HIS A 109 -12.65 -36.53 0.24
N GLN A 110 -11.88 -35.88 -0.63
CA GLN A 110 -10.43 -35.76 -0.49
C GLN A 110 -10.08 -34.90 0.73
N HIS A 111 -10.69 -33.72 0.87
CA HIS A 111 -10.48 -32.86 2.04
C HIS A 111 -10.84 -33.53 3.37
N LEU A 112 -11.89 -34.37 3.40
CA LEU A 112 -12.27 -35.14 4.60
C LEU A 112 -11.18 -36.13 5.06
N LYS A 113 -10.29 -36.55 4.16
CA LYS A 113 -9.15 -37.42 4.48
C LYS A 113 -7.90 -36.63 4.85
N THR A 114 -7.86 -35.33 4.57
CA THR A 114 -6.70 -34.48 4.82
C THR A 114 -6.67 -34.01 6.27
N PRO A 115 -5.68 -34.43 7.09
CA PRO A 115 -5.68 -34.17 8.55
C PRO A 115 -5.82 -32.70 8.92
N ALA A 116 -5.20 -31.80 8.14
CA ALA A 116 -5.26 -30.36 8.35
C ALA A 116 -6.67 -29.76 8.19
N LYS A 117 -7.62 -30.47 7.57
CA LYS A 117 -8.97 -29.99 7.24
C LYS A 117 -10.09 -30.77 7.92
N GLN A 118 -9.79 -31.87 8.60
CA GLN A 118 -10.78 -32.71 9.29
C GLN A 118 -11.56 -32.00 10.39
N HIS A 119 -11.00 -30.91 10.94
CA HIS A 119 -11.66 -30.13 11.99
C HIS A 119 -12.71 -29.14 11.44
N LEU A 120 -12.74 -28.91 10.12
CA LEU A 120 -13.73 -28.05 9.46
C LEU A 120 -15.11 -28.73 9.54
N LYS A 121 -16.18 -27.95 9.48
CA LYS A 121 -17.55 -28.40 9.78
C LYS A 121 -18.59 -27.95 8.76
N ASN A 122 -18.33 -26.86 8.04
CA ASN A 122 -19.29 -26.29 7.10
C ASN A 122 -18.71 -26.22 5.70
N ILE A 123 -19.57 -26.32 4.71
CA ILE A 123 -19.29 -26.06 3.30
C ILE A 123 -20.27 -25.00 2.80
N ARG A 124 -19.76 -24.03 2.06
CA ARG A 124 -20.55 -23.13 1.20
C ARG A 124 -20.07 -23.28 -0.23
N VAL A 125 -20.91 -23.76 -1.13
CA VAL A 125 -20.56 -23.96 -2.55
C VAL A 125 -21.27 -22.90 -3.39
N THR A 126 -20.49 -22.14 -4.15
CA THR A 126 -20.96 -21.15 -5.11
C THR A 126 -21.04 -21.75 -6.49
N ILE A 127 -22.21 -21.70 -7.11
CA ILE A 127 -22.52 -22.28 -8.42
C ILE A 127 -23.17 -21.21 -9.29
N ASP A 128 -22.63 -20.93 -10.46
CA ASP A 128 -23.23 -20.04 -11.46
C ASP A 128 -23.09 -20.71 -12.84
N GLU A 129 -24.10 -20.57 -13.69
CA GLU A 129 -24.12 -21.17 -15.04
C GLU A 129 -23.07 -20.56 -15.98
N ARG A 130 -22.52 -19.39 -15.61
CA ARG A 130 -21.50 -18.70 -16.38
C ARG A 130 -20.08 -19.05 -15.90
N PHE A 131 -19.94 -19.87 -14.86
CA PHE A 131 -18.62 -20.25 -14.37
C PHE A 131 -17.90 -21.16 -15.35
N ASN A 132 -16.65 -20.77 -15.62
CA ASN A 132 -15.64 -21.59 -16.25
C ASN A 132 -14.41 -21.61 -15.33
N LYS A 133 -13.41 -22.44 -15.65
CA LYS A 133 -12.21 -22.61 -14.82
C LYS A 133 -11.53 -21.29 -14.46
N SER A 134 -11.36 -20.38 -15.42
CA SER A 134 -10.70 -19.09 -15.20
C SER A 134 -11.48 -18.19 -14.23
N VAL A 135 -12.82 -18.16 -14.35
CA VAL A 135 -13.69 -17.41 -13.42
C VAL A 135 -13.60 -17.98 -12.00
N CYS A 136 -13.59 -19.31 -11.86
CA CYS A 136 -13.46 -19.95 -10.56
C CYS A 136 -12.11 -19.68 -9.89
N LEU A 137 -11.01 -19.69 -10.65
CA LEU A 137 -9.67 -19.34 -10.15
C LEU A 137 -9.58 -17.87 -9.70
N ASP A 138 -10.20 -16.94 -10.44
CA ASP A 138 -10.24 -15.51 -10.05
C ASP A 138 -11.11 -15.30 -8.81
N LEU A 139 -12.26 -15.97 -8.72
CA LEU A 139 -13.13 -15.94 -7.54
C LEU A 139 -12.45 -16.54 -6.31
N GLU A 140 -11.78 -17.69 -6.45
CA GLU A 140 -10.99 -18.29 -5.37
C GLU A 140 -9.91 -17.31 -4.88
N SER A 141 -9.07 -16.82 -5.80
CA SER A 141 -8.01 -15.85 -5.49
C SER A 141 -8.56 -14.58 -4.84
N TYR A 142 -9.70 -14.09 -5.31
CA TYR A 142 -10.42 -12.96 -4.73
C TYR A 142 -10.86 -13.24 -3.30
N LEU A 143 -11.55 -14.36 -3.05
CA LEU A 143 -12.04 -14.70 -1.71
C LEU A 143 -10.89 -14.95 -0.72
N ILE A 144 -9.81 -15.62 -1.13
CA ILE A 144 -8.62 -15.82 -0.31
C ILE A 144 -8.03 -14.47 0.14
N LYS A 145 -7.84 -13.54 -0.82
CA LYS A 145 -7.35 -12.18 -0.53
C LYS A 145 -8.23 -11.45 0.47
N MET A 146 -9.55 -11.49 0.26
CA MET A 146 -10.50 -10.80 1.12
C MET A 146 -10.57 -11.43 2.52
N LEU A 147 -10.57 -12.75 2.62
CA LEU A 147 -10.64 -13.47 3.91
C LEU A 147 -9.40 -13.22 4.77
N ALA A 148 -8.22 -13.19 4.15
CA ALA A 148 -6.97 -12.88 4.83
C ALA A 148 -6.97 -11.45 5.42
N GLY A 149 -7.62 -10.50 4.73
CA GLY A 149 -7.73 -9.12 5.18
C GLY A 149 -8.87 -8.84 6.19
N ASP A 150 -9.92 -9.68 6.22
CA ASP A 150 -11.06 -9.53 7.14
C ASP A 150 -10.64 -9.57 8.62
N GLY A 151 -9.67 -10.43 8.92
CA GLY A 151 -9.07 -10.54 10.24
C GLY A 151 -9.89 -11.34 11.26
N ALA A 152 -11.11 -11.79 10.94
CA ALA A 152 -11.81 -12.79 11.76
C ALA A 152 -11.37 -14.23 11.46
N ASN A 153 -10.69 -14.44 10.32
CA ASN A 153 -10.36 -15.75 9.80
C ASN A 153 -8.85 -16.00 9.76
N ARG A 154 -8.45 -17.27 9.87
CA ARG A 154 -7.13 -17.80 9.57
C ARG A 154 -7.25 -18.64 8.30
N VAL A 155 -6.68 -18.14 7.21
CA VAL A 155 -6.81 -18.75 5.88
C VAL A 155 -5.80 -19.88 5.73
N LEU A 156 -6.29 -21.11 5.54
CA LEU A 156 -5.51 -22.34 5.46
C LEU A 156 -4.86 -22.56 4.09
N ASN A 157 -5.22 -21.77 3.07
CA ASN A 157 -4.64 -21.84 1.74
C ASN A 157 -3.11 -21.63 1.74
N ARG A 158 -2.46 -22.17 0.71
CA ARG A 158 -1.03 -21.98 0.45
C ARG A 158 -0.79 -20.81 -0.51
N ASN A 159 0.45 -20.32 -0.55
CA ASN A 159 0.91 -19.27 -1.46
C ASN A 159 1.41 -19.83 -2.80
N ASN A 160 0.62 -20.69 -3.43
CA ASN A 160 1.04 -21.47 -4.59
C ASN A 160 0.08 -21.34 -5.78
N GLY A 161 -0.83 -20.37 -5.82
CA GLY A 161 -1.81 -20.27 -6.92
C GLY A 161 -2.55 -18.94 -7.00
N ILE A 162 -2.15 -17.93 -6.22
CA ILE A 162 -2.84 -16.64 -6.22
C ILE A 162 -2.29 -15.81 -7.35
N THR A 163 -3.11 -15.62 -8.38
CA THR A 163 -2.75 -14.89 -9.58
C THR A 163 -3.77 -13.78 -9.86
N GLU A 164 -3.37 -12.80 -10.66
CA GLU A 164 -4.26 -11.78 -11.22
C GLU A 164 -4.31 -11.90 -12.75
N THR A 165 -4.55 -13.10 -13.25
CA THR A 165 -4.58 -13.40 -14.70
C THR A 165 -5.71 -12.66 -15.42
N ARG A 166 -5.43 -12.26 -16.66
CA ARG A 166 -6.44 -11.75 -17.59
C ARG A 166 -7.10 -12.93 -18.29
N TYR A 167 -8.42 -12.88 -18.43
CA TYR A 167 -9.19 -13.88 -19.18
C TYR A 167 -10.39 -13.23 -19.84
N TYR A 168 -10.98 -13.95 -20.79
CA TYR A 168 -12.09 -13.46 -21.61
C TYR A 168 -13.25 -12.95 -20.75
N GLN A 169 -13.71 -11.72 -21.02
CA GLN A 169 -14.82 -11.04 -20.32
C GLN A 169 -14.65 -10.87 -18.80
N ARG A 170 -13.42 -10.89 -18.26
CA ARG A 170 -13.13 -10.75 -16.82
C ARG A 170 -13.91 -9.61 -16.13
N GLU A 171 -14.00 -8.43 -16.73
CA GLU A 171 -14.70 -7.29 -16.13
C GLU A 171 -16.19 -7.56 -15.89
N MET A 172 -16.86 -8.29 -16.79
CA MET A 172 -18.26 -8.70 -16.60
C MET A 172 -18.41 -9.64 -15.39
N TYR A 173 -17.43 -10.50 -15.12
CA TYR A 173 -17.48 -11.44 -14.01
C TYR A 173 -17.21 -10.79 -12.65
N ARG A 174 -16.41 -9.72 -12.61
CA ARG A 174 -16.03 -9.02 -11.36
C ARG A 174 -17.21 -8.44 -10.60
N GLU A 175 -18.23 -7.93 -11.28
CA GLU A 175 -19.49 -7.51 -10.63
C GLU A 175 -20.15 -8.68 -9.89
N GLY A 176 -20.12 -9.88 -10.49
CA GLY A 176 -20.62 -11.11 -9.86
C GLY A 176 -19.83 -11.50 -8.60
N LEU A 177 -18.51 -11.26 -8.58
CA LEU A 177 -17.68 -11.55 -7.39
C LEU A 177 -18.10 -10.71 -6.18
N ARG A 178 -18.48 -9.45 -6.40
CA ARG A 178 -19.00 -8.56 -5.34
C ARG A 178 -20.32 -9.09 -4.78
N TYR A 179 -21.22 -9.53 -5.64
CA TYR A 179 -22.48 -10.12 -5.21
C TYR A 179 -22.26 -11.38 -4.36
N ILE A 180 -21.34 -12.25 -4.79
CA ILE A 180 -20.95 -13.46 -4.03
C ILE A 180 -20.36 -13.09 -2.67
N PHE A 181 -19.49 -12.06 -2.62
CA PHE A 181 -18.94 -11.55 -1.36
C PHE A 181 -20.04 -11.11 -0.39
N GLU A 182 -21.00 -10.30 -0.84
CA GLU A 182 -22.09 -9.81 0.03
C GLU A 182 -22.99 -10.95 0.52
N ARG A 183 -23.24 -11.97 -0.31
CA ARG A 183 -23.94 -13.18 0.13
C ARG A 183 -23.17 -13.94 1.21
N LEU A 184 -21.87 -14.15 1.02
CA LEU A 184 -21.01 -14.82 2.00
C LEU A 184 -20.93 -14.01 3.30
N LYS A 185 -20.88 -12.68 3.20
CA LYS A 185 -20.94 -11.77 4.36
C LYS A 185 -22.27 -11.91 5.11
N ALA A 186 -23.39 -11.97 4.41
CA ALA A 186 -24.71 -12.20 5.02
C ALA A 186 -24.80 -13.56 5.74
N GLU A 187 -24.08 -14.58 5.27
CA GLU A 187 -23.93 -15.87 5.95
C GLU A 187 -22.87 -15.89 7.06
N GLY A 188 -22.27 -14.74 7.37
CA GLY A 188 -21.28 -14.59 8.42
C GLY A 188 -19.92 -15.21 8.09
N VAL A 189 -19.54 -15.31 6.82
CA VAL A 189 -18.17 -15.67 6.41
C VAL A 189 -17.22 -14.48 6.58
N PHE A 190 -17.70 -13.29 6.23
CA PHE A 190 -17.01 -12.02 6.40
C PHE A 190 -17.64 -11.21 7.53
N THR A 191 -16.82 -10.39 8.19
CA THR A 191 -17.26 -9.48 9.26
C THR A 191 -17.22 -8.02 8.83
N ARG A 192 -16.46 -7.73 7.78
CA ARG A 192 -16.21 -6.40 7.24
C ARG A 192 -16.69 -6.28 5.80
N SER A 193 -16.97 -5.05 5.38
CA SER A 193 -17.21 -4.70 3.98
C SER A 193 -15.93 -4.77 3.14
N ILE A 194 -16.08 -4.85 1.82
CA ILE A 194 -14.94 -4.84 0.88
C ILE A 194 -13.99 -3.64 1.16
N PRO A 195 -14.50 -2.40 1.34
CA PRO A 195 -13.63 -1.24 1.59
C PRO A 195 -12.87 -1.31 2.92
N GLU A 196 -13.50 -1.78 3.99
CA GLU A 196 -12.85 -1.96 5.30
C GLU A 196 -11.70 -2.98 5.21
N ILE A 197 -11.93 -4.09 4.50
CA ILE A 197 -10.92 -5.14 4.29
C ILE A 197 -9.73 -4.59 3.51
N LYS A 198 -9.97 -4.02 2.32
CA LYS A 198 -8.90 -3.55 1.42
C LYS A 198 -8.01 -2.47 2.04
N ASN A 199 -8.55 -1.65 2.92
CA ASN A 199 -7.81 -0.59 3.60
C ASN A 199 -6.98 -1.07 4.80
N SER A 200 -7.26 -2.26 5.31
CA SER A 200 -6.56 -2.80 6.48
C SER A 200 -5.10 -3.16 6.16
N ASN A 201 -4.22 -3.02 7.17
CA ASN A 201 -2.84 -3.48 7.05
C ASN A 201 -2.75 -5.00 6.84
N LEU A 202 -3.73 -5.76 7.35
CA LEU A 202 -3.83 -7.20 7.13
C LEU A 202 -3.98 -7.54 5.66
N PHE A 203 -4.80 -6.79 4.91
CA PHE A 203 -4.94 -6.96 3.47
C PHE A 203 -3.73 -6.42 2.71
N LYS A 204 -3.27 -5.21 3.05
CA LYS A 204 -2.18 -4.53 2.33
C LYS A 204 -0.86 -5.29 2.39
N LEU A 205 -0.58 -5.94 3.51
CA LEU A 205 0.65 -6.71 3.77
C LEU A 205 0.42 -8.23 3.71
N SER A 206 -0.76 -8.67 3.24
CA SER A 206 -1.11 -10.08 3.19
C SER A 206 -0.12 -10.86 2.33
N PRO A 207 0.38 -12.03 2.79
CA PRO A 207 1.14 -12.94 1.94
C PRO A 207 0.29 -13.45 0.77
N PHE A 208 -1.03 -13.38 0.87
CA PHE A 208 -1.96 -13.84 -0.16
C PHE A 208 -2.26 -12.80 -1.24
N LYS A 209 -1.46 -11.72 -1.35
CA LYS A 209 -1.59 -10.82 -2.49
C LYS A 209 -1.07 -11.50 -3.76
N ALA A 210 -1.74 -11.22 -4.87
CA ALA A 210 -1.20 -11.57 -6.18
C ALA A 210 0.07 -10.75 -6.42
N LEU A 211 1.11 -11.43 -6.87
CA LEU A 211 2.33 -10.78 -7.34
C LEU A 211 2.11 -10.29 -8.78
N THR A 212 2.77 -9.21 -9.14
CA THR A 212 2.95 -8.84 -10.55
C THR A 212 3.86 -9.85 -11.24
N GLU A 213 3.83 -9.91 -12.57
CA GLU A 213 4.66 -10.85 -13.33
C GLU A 213 6.17 -10.66 -13.06
N ASP A 214 6.64 -9.41 -12.98
CA ASP A 214 8.04 -9.11 -12.64
C ASP A 214 8.43 -9.55 -11.23
N GLN A 215 7.52 -9.42 -10.27
CA GLN A 215 7.71 -9.92 -8.90
C GLN A 215 7.72 -11.45 -8.86
N ALA A 216 6.78 -12.10 -9.54
CA ALA A 216 6.63 -13.56 -9.51
C ALA A 216 7.87 -14.24 -10.13
N ASN A 217 8.33 -13.75 -11.28
CA ASN A 217 9.57 -14.21 -11.92
C ASN A 217 10.80 -13.98 -11.03
N SER A 218 10.88 -12.82 -10.37
CA SER A 218 11.97 -12.55 -9.42
C SER A 218 11.93 -13.49 -8.22
N VAL A 219 10.74 -13.77 -7.66
CA VAL A 219 10.57 -14.74 -6.57
C VAL A 219 11.01 -16.14 -7.00
N GLU A 220 10.60 -16.59 -8.19
CA GLU A 220 10.97 -17.90 -8.71
C GLU A 220 12.49 -18.07 -8.81
N GLU A 221 13.16 -17.11 -9.46
CA GLU A 221 14.61 -17.15 -9.65
C GLU A 221 15.37 -17.06 -8.31
N ILE A 222 14.92 -16.20 -7.38
CA ILE A 222 15.52 -16.06 -6.04
C ILE A 222 15.38 -17.36 -5.25
N ILE A 223 14.18 -17.96 -5.22
CA ILE A 223 13.92 -19.18 -4.45
C ILE A 223 14.68 -20.36 -5.04
N ASN A 224 14.71 -20.50 -6.37
CA ASN A 224 15.49 -21.53 -7.04
C ASN A 224 17.00 -21.38 -6.72
N GLY A 225 17.55 -20.18 -6.89
CA GLY A 225 18.95 -19.89 -6.58
C GLY A 225 19.28 -20.14 -5.10
N LEU A 226 18.39 -19.76 -4.18
CA LEU A 226 18.54 -20.01 -2.75
C LEU A 226 18.57 -21.51 -2.43
N LEU A 227 17.65 -22.31 -2.98
CA LEU A 227 17.61 -23.76 -2.76
C LEU A 227 18.89 -24.44 -3.26
N ILE A 228 19.42 -24.01 -4.41
CA ILE A 228 20.71 -24.48 -4.94
C ILE A 228 21.85 -24.12 -4.00
N ASP A 229 21.88 -22.91 -3.45
CA ASP A 229 22.94 -22.47 -2.52
C ASP A 229 22.88 -23.27 -1.21
N ILE A 230 21.67 -23.51 -0.68
CA ILE A 230 21.44 -24.32 0.53
C ILE A 230 21.99 -25.72 0.32
N GLU A 231 21.65 -26.35 -0.81
CA GLU A 231 22.11 -27.70 -1.13
C GLU A 231 23.64 -27.79 -1.26
N ARG A 232 24.26 -26.75 -1.83
CA ARG A 232 25.72 -26.66 -1.96
C ARG A 232 26.42 -26.23 -0.66
N GLY A 233 25.67 -25.91 0.40
CA GLY A 233 26.22 -25.34 1.64
C GLY A 233 26.90 -23.97 1.44
N SER A 234 26.58 -23.27 0.36
CA SER A 234 27.17 -21.98 0.00
C SER A 234 26.47 -20.83 0.73
N LYS A 235 27.18 -19.72 0.96
CA LYS A 235 26.55 -18.48 1.42
C LYS A 235 26.08 -17.67 0.22
N SER A 236 24.98 -16.94 0.36
CA SER A 236 24.54 -16.03 -0.70
C SER A 236 23.98 -14.72 -0.19
N THR A 237 24.21 -13.69 -0.99
CA THR A 237 23.70 -12.33 -0.78
C THR A 237 22.95 -11.92 -2.02
N ILE A 238 21.71 -11.48 -1.83
CA ILE A 238 20.78 -11.10 -2.88
C ILE A 238 20.29 -9.68 -2.59
N VAL A 239 20.16 -8.85 -3.62
CA VAL A 239 19.53 -7.54 -3.52
C VAL A 239 18.28 -7.50 -4.37
N ILE A 240 17.16 -7.12 -3.77
CA ILE A 240 15.93 -6.75 -4.46
C ILE A 240 15.81 -5.23 -4.40
N GLN A 241 15.98 -4.56 -5.53
CA GLN A 241 15.89 -3.12 -5.64
C GLN A 241 14.58 -2.73 -6.33
N GLY A 242 13.90 -1.71 -5.80
CA GLY A 242 12.69 -1.20 -6.43
C GLY A 242 12.32 0.18 -5.93
N ASP A 243 11.59 0.93 -6.74
CA ASP A 243 11.08 2.25 -6.39
C ASP A 243 9.97 2.19 -5.31
N PRO A 244 9.56 3.33 -4.73
CA PRO A 244 8.43 3.38 -3.81
C PRO A 244 7.17 2.81 -4.46
N GLY A 245 6.53 1.84 -3.81
CA GLY A 245 5.27 1.26 -4.30
C GLY A 245 5.42 0.06 -5.25
N THR A 246 6.62 -0.47 -5.43
CA THR A 246 6.86 -1.73 -6.16
C THR A 246 6.60 -2.99 -5.33
N GLY A 247 6.04 -2.88 -4.13
CA GLY A 247 5.61 -4.05 -3.33
C GLY A 247 6.71 -4.86 -2.63
N LYS A 248 7.93 -4.31 -2.46
CA LYS A 248 9.09 -4.97 -1.79
C LYS A 248 8.72 -5.72 -0.49
N THR A 249 8.11 -5.04 0.48
CA THR A 249 7.70 -5.65 1.75
C THR A 249 6.73 -6.82 1.56
N VAL A 250 5.76 -6.69 0.63
CA VAL A 250 4.80 -7.76 0.31
C VAL A 250 5.52 -8.95 -0.30
N MET A 251 6.47 -8.71 -1.22
CA MET A 251 7.30 -9.75 -1.81
C MET A 251 8.14 -10.48 -0.75
N ALA A 252 8.71 -9.77 0.23
CA ALA A 252 9.43 -10.39 1.35
C ALA A 252 8.52 -11.33 2.17
N ILE A 253 7.34 -10.85 2.56
CA ILE A 253 6.34 -11.62 3.31
C ILE A 253 5.87 -12.84 2.49
N TYR A 254 5.65 -12.66 1.19
CA TYR A 254 5.28 -13.72 0.26
C TYR A 254 6.35 -14.81 0.19
N MET A 255 7.62 -14.46 0.00
CA MET A 255 8.74 -15.41 -0.06
C MET A 255 8.87 -16.22 1.23
N ILE A 256 8.74 -15.56 2.39
CA ILE A 256 8.78 -16.26 3.69
C ILE A 256 7.63 -17.27 3.77
N LYS A 257 6.40 -16.86 3.42
CA LYS A 257 5.25 -17.77 3.42
C LYS A 257 5.43 -18.93 2.44
N LEU A 258 5.95 -18.68 1.24
CA LEU A 258 6.23 -19.72 0.25
C LEU A 258 7.26 -20.72 0.76
N LEU A 259 8.37 -20.27 1.35
CA LEU A 259 9.39 -21.15 1.95
C LEU A 259 8.81 -21.99 3.11
N ILE A 260 7.95 -21.39 3.94
CA ILE A 260 7.27 -22.11 5.02
C ILE A 260 6.27 -23.13 4.46
N ASP A 261 5.57 -22.82 3.37
CA ASP A 261 4.67 -23.77 2.70
C ASP A 261 5.45 -24.95 2.09
N ILE A 262 6.59 -24.70 1.47
CA ILE A 262 7.49 -25.75 0.96
C ILE A 262 8.07 -26.59 2.12
N LYS A 263 8.38 -25.96 3.26
CA LYS A 263 8.88 -26.65 4.46
C LYS A 263 7.82 -27.55 5.10
N THR A 264 6.54 -27.18 5.04
CA THR A 264 5.48 -27.79 5.86
C THR A 264 4.45 -28.59 5.08
N PHE A 265 4.53 -28.66 3.74
CA PHE A 265 3.52 -29.40 2.98
C PHE A 265 3.52 -30.89 3.34
N THR A 266 2.33 -31.45 3.48
CA THR A 266 2.11 -32.89 3.78
C THR A 266 1.38 -33.62 2.67
N SER A 267 0.87 -32.87 1.69
CA SER A 267 0.08 -33.37 0.57
C SER A 267 0.20 -32.40 -0.60
N LEU A 268 0.17 -32.94 -1.82
CA LEU A 268 0.15 -32.17 -3.07
C LEU A 268 -1.28 -31.86 -3.56
N GLU A 269 -2.31 -32.24 -2.79
CA GLU A 269 -3.72 -32.08 -3.15
C GLU A 269 -4.13 -30.66 -3.57
N ASP A 270 -3.57 -29.65 -2.92
CA ASP A 270 -3.91 -28.23 -3.12
C ASP A 270 -2.93 -27.51 -4.05
N LEU A 271 -2.10 -28.25 -4.80
CA LEU A 271 -1.23 -27.68 -5.81
C LEU A 271 -1.93 -27.68 -7.15
N ASP A 272 -2.07 -26.49 -7.72
CA ASP A 272 -2.34 -26.33 -9.13
C ASP A 272 -1.05 -26.67 -9.90
N SER A 273 -1.11 -27.66 -10.81
CA SER A 273 0.04 -28.04 -11.64
C SER A 273 0.49 -26.90 -12.54
N ASP A 274 -0.44 -26.02 -12.93
CA ASP A 274 -0.19 -24.91 -13.83
C ASP A 274 0.35 -23.68 -13.09
N SER A 275 0.47 -23.73 -11.77
CA SER A 275 1.06 -22.66 -10.99
C SER A 275 2.57 -22.59 -11.16
N GLN A 276 3.06 -21.36 -11.33
CA GLN A 276 4.49 -21.02 -11.42
C GLN A 276 5.35 -21.62 -10.28
N PHE A 277 4.79 -21.74 -9.07
CA PHE A 277 5.55 -22.18 -7.90
C PHE A 277 5.38 -23.67 -7.57
N SER A 278 4.59 -24.42 -8.35
CA SER A 278 4.27 -25.83 -8.08
C SER A 278 5.52 -26.72 -8.04
N GLY A 279 6.50 -26.43 -8.92
CA GLY A 279 7.76 -27.16 -9.01
C GLY A 279 8.65 -27.11 -7.76
N PHE A 280 8.40 -26.16 -6.84
CA PHE A 280 9.15 -26.09 -5.58
C PHE A 280 8.67 -27.09 -4.52
N PHE A 281 7.47 -27.65 -4.64
CA PHE A 281 6.87 -28.55 -3.65
C PHE A 281 7.31 -29.99 -3.84
N THR A 282 8.58 -30.26 -3.52
CA THR A 282 9.19 -31.60 -3.58
C THR A 282 9.69 -32.04 -2.21
N GLU A 283 9.71 -33.36 -1.95
CA GLU A 283 10.28 -33.90 -0.71
C GLU A 283 11.76 -33.55 -0.53
N ARG A 284 12.48 -33.31 -1.63
CA ARG A 284 13.86 -32.82 -1.60
C ARG A 284 13.91 -31.41 -1.01
N ASN A 285 13.15 -30.47 -1.56
CA ASN A 285 13.14 -29.08 -1.08
C ASN A 285 12.58 -28.97 0.35
N GLN A 286 11.59 -29.79 0.69
CA GLN A 286 11.09 -29.90 2.06
C GLN A 286 12.20 -30.25 3.05
N ARG A 287 13.01 -31.26 2.72
CA ARG A 287 14.15 -31.69 3.56
C ARG A 287 15.23 -30.62 3.66
N LEU A 288 15.55 -29.92 2.57
CA LEU A 288 16.49 -28.79 2.59
C LEU A 288 16.04 -27.68 3.54
N LEU A 289 14.73 -27.45 3.67
CA LEU A 289 14.15 -26.43 4.53
C LEU A 289 13.77 -26.94 5.94
N HIS A 290 14.05 -28.20 6.27
CA HIS A 290 13.75 -28.74 7.58
C HIS A 290 14.59 -28.03 8.65
N GLY A 291 13.95 -27.57 9.74
CA GLY A 291 14.62 -26.77 10.78
C GLY A 291 15.07 -25.37 10.34
N PHE A 292 14.86 -24.98 9.08
CA PHE A 292 15.35 -23.72 8.52
C PHE A 292 14.81 -22.50 9.26
N HIS A 293 15.71 -21.67 9.78
CA HIS A 293 15.43 -20.50 10.62
C HIS A 293 15.44 -19.22 9.78
N ILE A 294 14.28 -18.56 9.69
CA ILE A 294 14.07 -17.38 8.84
C ILE A 294 13.70 -16.16 9.71
N GLY A 295 14.38 -15.04 9.48
CA GLY A 295 14.06 -13.75 10.08
C GLY A 295 13.78 -12.67 9.04
N LEU A 296 12.83 -11.77 9.34
CA LEU A 296 12.53 -10.56 8.59
C LEU A 296 12.86 -9.34 9.44
N VAL A 297 13.94 -8.65 9.08
CA VAL A 297 14.38 -7.44 9.75
C VAL A 297 13.58 -6.26 9.21
N VAL A 298 12.83 -5.60 10.09
CA VAL A 298 11.99 -4.43 9.77
C VAL A 298 12.40 -3.28 10.68
N PRO A 299 13.18 -2.30 10.19
CA PRO A 299 13.68 -1.20 11.01
C PRO A 299 12.55 -0.35 11.62
N GLN A 300 11.45 -0.19 10.89
CA GLN A 300 10.32 0.64 11.30
C GLN A 300 9.38 -0.11 12.27
N GLN A 301 9.25 0.40 13.50
CA GLN A 301 8.47 -0.25 14.56
C GLN A 301 6.98 -0.41 14.23
N SER A 302 6.33 0.59 13.64
CA SER A 302 4.90 0.56 13.33
C SER A 302 4.56 -0.46 12.22
N LEU A 303 5.39 -0.50 11.16
CA LEU A 303 5.30 -1.50 10.11
C LEU A 303 5.56 -2.90 10.66
N ARG A 304 6.60 -3.06 11.50
CA ARG A 304 6.90 -4.34 12.16
C ARG A 304 5.72 -4.87 12.97
N LYS A 305 5.08 -4.04 13.80
CA LYS A 305 3.87 -4.42 14.55
C LYS A 305 2.73 -4.87 13.60
N SER A 306 2.59 -4.21 12.45
CA SER A 306 1.60 -4.60 11.44
C SER A 306 1.91 -5.97 10.83
N ILE A 307 3.18 -6.24 10.54
CA ILE A 307 3.65 -7.54 10.02
C ILE A 307 3.48 -8.64 11.08
N GLU A 308 3.78 -8.37 12.36
CA GLU A 308 3.55 -9.30 13.46
C GLU A 308 2.07 -9.73 13.54
N MET A 309 1.14 -8.79 13.32
CA MET A 309 -0.30 -9.12 13.26
C MET A 309 -0.67 -10.00 12.06
N VAL A 310 -0.05 -9.77 10.90
CA VAL A 310 -0.22 -10.62 9.71
C VAL A 310 0.30 -12.02 9.99
N PHE A 311 1.52 -12.13 10.53
CA PHE A 311 2.17 -13.41 10.84
C PHE A 311 1.36 -14.21 11.85
N LYS A 312 0.83 -13.56 12.90
CA LYS A 312 -0.05 -14.21 13.89
C LYS A 312 -1.28 -14.88 13.25
N LYS A 313 -1.79 -14.35 12.15
CA LYS A 313 -3.01 -14.83 11.47
C LYS A 313 -2.72 -15.69 10.24
N THR A 314 -1.46 -15.89 9.89
CA THR A 314 -1.05 -16.66 8.73
C THR A 314 -0.50 -18.01 9.18
N PRO A 315 -1.07 -19.14 8.74
CA PRO A 315 -0.55 -20.47 9.09
C PRO A 315 0.94 -20.60 8.76
N GLY A 316 1.68 -21.20 9.70
CA GLY A 316 3.12 -21.43 9.59
C GLY A 316 4.01 -20.23 9.91
N LEU A 317 3.49 -19.00 9.87
CA LEU A 317 4.24 -17.80 10.25
C LEU A 317 4.13 -17.53 11.75
N GLN A 318 5.17 -16.94 12.34
CA GLN A 318 5.21 -16.63 13.77
C GLN A 318 5.65 -15.18 13.99
N PRO A 319 4.96 -14.40 14.86
CA PRO A 319 5.33 -13.00 15.12
C PRO A 319 6.81 -12.77 15.43
N PRO A 320 7.51 -13.64 16.20
CA PRO A 320 8.94 -13.48 16.47
C PRO A 320 9.86 -13.54 15.23
N MET A 321 9.36 -13.95 14.06
CA MET A 321 10.13 -13.88 12.80
C MET A 321 10.30 -12.44 12.32
N ALA A 322 9.39 -11.53 12.65
CA ALA A 322 9.52 -10.10 12.35
C ALA A 322 10.31 -9.43 13.49
N ILE A 323 11.53 -9.01 13.18
CA ILE A 323 12.51 -8.55 14.17
C ILE A 323 13.07 -7.18 13.80
N ASP A 324 13.63 -6.49 14.79
CA ASP A 324 14.46 -5.32 14.53
C ASP A 324 15.93 -5.72 14.39
N ALA A 325 16.73 -4.79 13.87
CA ALA A 325 18.17 -4.98 13.68
C ALA A 325 18.90 -5.31 14.99
N PHE A 326 18.45 -4.75 16.13
CA PHE A 326 19.06 -4.97 17.44
C PHE A 326 18.96 -6.41 17.87
N ARG A 327 17.75 -6.96 17.78
CA ARG A 327 17.47 -8.33 18.16
C ARG A 327 18.32 -9.31 17.37
N VAL A 328 18.56 -9.09 16.07
CA VAL A 328 19.47 -9.93 15.27
C VAL A 328 20.89 -9.94 15.83
N GLY A 329 21.40 -8.78 16.22
CA GLY A 329 22.78 -8.65 16.72
C GLY A 329 22.98 -9.28 18.10
N GLU A 330 21.92 -9.32 18.92
CA GLU A 330 21.88 -9.90 20.27
C GLU A 330 21.38 -11.34 20.31
N ASP A 331 20.80 -11.86 19.22
CA ASP A 331 20.32 -13.23 19.14
C ASP A 331 21.45 -14.24 19.36
N LYS A 332 21.16 -15.26 20.15
CA LYS A 332 22.10 -16.38 20.40
C LYS A 332 22.09 -17.35 19.22
N GLU A 333 20.96 -17.48 18.55
CA GLU A 333 20.79 -18.39 17.43
C GLU A 333 21.29 -17.74 16.13
N PHE A 334 21.64 -18.61 15.19
CA PHE A 334 22.06 -18.22 13.85
C PHE A 334 20.86 -18.36 12.91
N PHE A 335 20.71 -17.43 11.97
CA PHE A 335 19.64 -17.51 10.97
C PHE A 335 20.14 -18.22 9.72
N ASP A 336 19.35 -19.11 9.15
CA ASP A 336 19.69 -19.65 7.84
C ASP A 336 19.43 -18.61 6.75
N LEU A 337 18.32 -17.87 6.86
CA LEU A 337 17.96 -16.77 5.97
C LEU A 337 17.54 -15.52 6.75
N LEU A 338 18.15 -14.38 6.42
CA LEU A 338 17.68 -13.06 6.83
C LEU A 338 17.21 -12.25 5.63
N LEU A 339 15.97 -11.81 5.68
CA LEU A 339 15.45 -10.78 4.79
C LEU A 339 15.51 -9.44 5.53
N VAL A 340 16.05 -8.42 4.88
CA VAL A 340 16.19 -7.08 5.48
C VAL A 340 15.35 -6.11 4.67
N ASP A 341 14.19 -5.74 5.21
CA ASP A 341 13.31 -4.77 4.59
C ASP A 341 13.81 -3.34 4.84
N GLU A 342 13.53 -2.44 3.90
CA GLU A 342 13.96 -1.04 3.94
C GLU A 342 15.45 -0.91 4.32
N THR A 343 16.34 -1.70 3.69
CA THR A 343 17.76 -1.85 4.09
C THR A 343 18.48 -0.52 4.25
N HIS A 344 18.17 0.46 3.39
CA HIS A 344 18.70 1.82 3.46
C HIS A 344 18.43 2.53 4.80
N ARG A 345 17.40 2.14 5.55
CA ARG A 345 17.02 2.67 6.87
C ARG A 345 17.77 2.04 8.05
N LEU A 346 18.66 1.08 7.82
CA LEU A 346 19.48 0.56 8.90
C LEU A 346 20.39 1.68 9.42
N ASN A 347 20.15 2.09 10.67
CA ASN A 347 20.88 3.19 11.28
C ASN A 347 22.35 2.81 11.50
N GLN A 348 23.23 3.80 11.34
CA GLN A 348 24.65 3.64 11.69
C GLN A 348 24.95 3.93 13.17
N ARG A 349 24.03 4.57 13.88
CA ARG A 349 24.23 5.09 15.25
C ARG A 349 22.90 5.24 16.00
N ALA A 350 22.99 5.34 17.33
CA ALA A 350 21.85 5.52 18.20
C ALA A 350 21.37 6.97 18.21
N ASN A 351 20.07 7.15 18.41
CA ASN A 351 19.44 8.45 18.59
C ASN A 351 19.82 9.16 19.92
N GLN A 352 20.41 8.44 20.87
CA GLN A 352 20.90 8.99 22.14
C GLN A 352 22.44 9.11 22.11
N ALA A 353 22.96 10.27 22.50
CA ALA A 353 24.40 10.51 22.56
C ALA A 353 25.03 9.63 23.66
N GLY A 354 25.74 8.58 23.24
CA GLY A 354 26.53 7.72 24.11
C GLY A 354 27.46 6.83 23.28
N ALA A 355 28.70 6.62 23.74
CA ALA A 355 29.70 5.82 23.02
C ALA A 355 29.29 4.35 22.85
N VAL A 356 28.64 3.76 23.87
CA VAL A 356 28.24 2.35 23.91
C VAL A 356 27.11 2.03 22.91
N PRO A 357 26.01 2.80 22.81
CA PRO A 357 25.00 2.62 21.78
C PRO A 357 25.56 2.71 20.35
N ASN A 358 26.43 3.69 20.05
CA ASN A 358 26.96 3.89 18.69
C ASN A 358 27.87 2.74 18.22
N ILE A 359 28.71 2.19 19.12
CA ILE A 359 29.51 1.00 18.83
C ILE A 359 28.61 -0.21 18.57
N LYS A 360 27.50 -0.36 19.32
CA LYS A 360 26.52 -1.42 19.08
C LYS A 360 25.88 -1.32 17.70
N PHE A 361 25.42 -0.15 17.25
CA PHE A 361 24.84 0.03 15.91
C PHE A 361 25.83 -0.35 14.79
N ALA A 362 27.06 0.15 14.83
CA ALA A 362 28.08 -0.21 13.82
C ALA A 362 28.39 -1.72 13.82
N THR A 363 28.44 -2.34 15.01
CA THR A 363 28.65 -3.79 15.17
C THR A 363 27.45 -4.60 14.67
N ILE A 364 26.23 -4.16 14.95
CA ILE A 364 24.98 -4.81 14.52
C ILE A 364 24.85 -4.75 13.01
N THR A 365 25.07 -3.57 12.41
CA THR A 365 25.05 -3.41 10.96
C THR A 365 26.11 -4.30 10.31
N ARG A 366 27.34 -4.31 10.82
CA ARG A 366 28.39 -5.24 10.31
C ARG A 366 28.01 -6.72 10.48
N LYS A 367 27.35 -7.09 11.58
CA LYS A 367 26.86 -8.45 11.81
C LYS A 367 25.72 -8.83 10.86
N LEU A 368 24.82 -7.88 10.56
CA LEU A 368 23.76 -8.02 9.57
C LEU A 368 24.34 -8.25 8.17
N PHE A 369 25.44 -7.59 7.80
CA PHE A 369 26.14 -7.76 6.51
C PHE A 369 27.13 -8.94 6.45
N GLY A 370 26.90 -10.04 7.19
CA GLY A 370 27.56 -11.32 6.89
C GLY A 370 27.91 -12.25 8.05
N ALA A 371 27.58 -11.90 9.30
CA ALA A 371 28.01 -12.67 10.48
C ALA A 371 26.88 -13.39 11.24
N LYS A 372 25.62 -13.12 10.92
CA LYS A 372 24.45 -13.69 11.62
C LYS A 372 23.49 -14.48 10.75
N SER A 373 23.76 -14.59 9.45
CA SER A 373 23.05 -15.51 8.58
C SER A 373 23.90 -16.12 7.47
N ARG A 374 23.47 -17.28 6.96
CA ARG A 374 24.07 -17.97 5.81
C ARG A 374 23.64 -17.33 4.50
N HIS A 375 22.35 -17.00 4.41
CA HIS A 375 21.73 -16.36 3.26
C HIS A 375 21.14 -15.01 3.65
N GLN A 376 21.24 -14.04 2.74
CA GLN A 376 20.80 -12.66 2.95
C GLN A 376 20.06 -12.13 1.74
N ILE A 377 18.89 -11.53 1.98
CA ILE A 377 18.12 -10.82 0.95
C ILE A 377 17.89 -9.40 1.43
N PHE A 378 18.50 -8.43 0.77
CA PHE A 378 18.37 -7.01 1.08
C PHE A 378 17.34 -6.36 0.16
N LEU A 379 16.27 -5.81 0.75
CA LEU A 379 15.28 -5.04 0.01
C LEU A 379 15.64 -3.56 0.07
N LEU A 380 15.95 -2.99 -1.10
CA LEU A 380 16.51 -1.66 -1.24
C LEU A 380 15.57 -0.73 -1.98
N ASP A 381 15.45 0.49 -1.44
CA ASP A 381 14.90 1.64 -2.13
C ASP A 381 15.96 2.74 -2.08
N ALA A 382 16.80 2.78 -3.12
CA ALA A 382 17.92 3.71 -3.16
C ALA A 382 17.45 5.19 -3.12
N ALA A 383 16.23 5.45 -3.61
CA ALA A 383 15.61 6.77 -3.61
C ALA A 383 14.91 7.11 -2.28
N GLN A 384 15.00 6.29 -1.23
CA GLN A 384 14.43 6.63 0.09
C GLN A 384 15.47 6.82 1.19
N SER A 385 16.77 6.89 0.84
CA SER A 385 17.80 7.37 1.77
C SER A 385 17.65 8.88 1.97
N VAL A 386 17.04 9.26 3.10
CA VAL A 386 16.59 10.64 3.36
C VAL A 386 17.17 11.24 4.63
N ARG A 387 18.05 10.52 5.34
CA ARG A 387 18.64 10.99 6.61
C ARG A 387 20.15 10.76 6.68
N PRO A 388 20.87 11.67 7.36
CA PRO A 388 22.25 11.46 7.79
C PRO A 388 22.55 10.17 8.57
N ALA A 389 21.55 9.59 9.23
CA ALA A 389 21.70 8.37 10.03
C ALA A 389 21.50 7.08 9.23
N ASP A 390 20.94 7.16 8.02
CA ASP A 390 20.71 6.04 7.10
C ASP A 390 22.06 5.43 6.64
N LEU A 391 22.01 4.27 5.99
CA LEU A 391 23.23 3.64 5.47
C LEU A 391 23.92 4.53 4.41
N PRO A 392 25.26 4.53 4.35
CA PRO A 392 26.00 5.32 3.37
C PRO A 392 25.70 4.84 1.96
N THR A 393 25.52 5.79 1.04
CA THR A 393 25.33 5.51 -0.38
C THR A 393 26.45 4.66 -0.96
N GLU A 394 27.68 4.85 -0.49
CA GLU A 394 28.85 4.08 -0.94
C GLU A 394 28.72 2.59 -0.60
N LEU A 395 28.25 2.27 0.62
CA LEU A 395 28.02 0.88 1.06
C LEU A 395 26.89 0.23 0.25
N LEU A 396 25.78 0.96 0.07
CA LEU A 396 24.64 0.48 -0.69
C LEU A 396 25.00 0.25 -2.16
N SER A 397 25.81 1.15 -2.74
CA SER A 397 26.28 1.04 -4.13
C SER A 397 27.24 -0.13 -4.31
N GLY A 398 28.14 -0.36 -3.35
CA GLY A 398 29.01 -1.54 -3.32
C GLY A 398 28.20 -2.84 -3.28
N LEU A 399 27.22 -2.94 -2.37
CA LEU A 399 26.32 -4.09 -2.27
C LEU A 399 25.58 -4.37 -3.59
N VAL A 400 25.08 -3.32 -4.24
CA VAL A 400 24.41 -3.43 -5.55
C VAL A 400 25.40 -3.85 -6.65
N ALA A 401 26.61 -3.30 -6.67
CA ALA A 401 27.63 -3.67 -7.65
C ALA A 401 28.05 -5.14 -7.51
N ASP A 402 28.31 -5.60 -6.29
CA ASP A 402 28.71 -6.97 -5.99
C ASP A 402 27.61 -7.97 -6.39
N THR A 403 26.36 -7.68 -6.03
CA THR A 403 25.22 -8.55 -6.38
C THR A 403 24.90 -8.52 -7.87
N ARG A 404 25.14 -7.41 -8.58
CA ARG A 404 25.04 -7.39 -10.05
C ARG A 404 26.12 -8.26 -10.69
N ALA A 405 27.36 -8.16 -10.22
CA ALA A 405 28.47 -8.96 -10.74
C ALA A 405 28.24 -10.47 -10.53
N SER A 406 27.58 -10.87 -9.43
CA SER A 406 27.25 -12.27 -9.15
C SER A 406 25.91 -12.75 -9.73
N GLY A 407 25.18 -11.93 -10.49
CA GLY A 407 23.85 -12.27 -11.00
C GLY A 407 22.80 -12.48 -9.90
N ARG A 408 22.93 -11.78 -8.76
CA ARG A 408 22.03 -11.84 -7.60
C ARG A 408 21.36 -10.49 -7.29
N HIS A 409 21.27 -9.61 -8.29
CA HIS A 409 20.56 -8.34 -8.22
C HIS A 409 19.26 -8.41 -9.01
N PHE A 410 18.15 -8.11 -8.35
CA PHE A 410 16.80 -8.18 -8.90
C PHE A 410 16.17 -6.79 -8.87
N GLN A 411 15.71 -6.29 -10.02
CA GLN A 411 15.11 -4.96 -10.13
C GLN A 411 13.60 -5.07 -10.36
N LEU A 412 12.82 -4.63 -9.37
CA LEU A 412 11.37 -4.46 -9.51
C LEU A 412 11.10 -3.12 -10.22
N ARG A 413 10.27 -3.16 -11.27
CA ARG A 413 9.97 -2.01 -12.11
C ARG A 413 8.51 -1.59 -12.02
N THR A 414 7.62 -2.55 -11.80
CA THR A 414 6.18 -2.30 -11.78
C THR A 414 5.79 -1.60 -10.48
N GLN A 415 5.30 -0.37 -10.60
CA GLN A 415 4.77 0.41 -9.49
C GLN A 415 3.26 0.20 -9.40
N MET A 416 2.76 -0.18 -8.23
CA MET A 416 1.34 -0.51 -8.01
C MET A 416 0.62 0.49 -7.08
N ARG A 417 1.35 1.40 -6.44
CA ARG A 417 0.86 2.26 -5.36
C ARG A 417 0.09 3.47 -5.87
N VAL A 418 0.55 4.12 -6.94
CA VAL A 418 0.01 5.40 -7.41
C VAL A 418 -0.78 5.16 -8.69
N LYS A 419 -2.07 5.55 -8.73
CA LYS A 419 -2.93 5.34 -9.91
C LYS A 419 -2.38 6.01 -11.19
N ALA A 420 -1.70 7.15 -11.07
CA ALA A 420 -1.03 7.80 -12.19
C ALA A 420 0.24 7.07 -12.69
N GLY A 421 0.62 5.94 -12.08
CA GLY A 421 1.77 5.16 -12.48
C GLY A 421 3.10 5.92 -12.39
N SER A 422 4.03 5.56 -13.28
CA SER A 422 5.39 6.11 -13.35
C SER A 422 5.44 7.58 -13.77
N ASP A 423 4.41 8.07 -14.47
CA ASP A 423 4.41 9.43 -15.03
C ASP A 423 4.35 10.48 -13.91
N PHE A 424 3.47 10.27 -12.92
CA PHE A 424 3.42 11.14 -11.75
C PHE A 424 4.70 11.04 -10.91
N MET A 425 5.27 9.85 -10.73
CA MET A 425 6.55 9.69 -10.03
C MET A 425 7.67 10.47 -10.72
N SER A 426 7.74 10.37 -12.05
CA SER A 426 8.72 11.07 -12.88
C SER A 426 8.51 12.58 -12.83
N TYR A 427 7.25 13.02 -12.89
CA TYR A 427 6.90 14.42 -12.71
C TYR A 427 7.31 14.94 -11.33
N VAL A 428 7.01 14.22 -10.25
CA VAL A 428 7.40 14.58 -8.87
C VAL A 428 8.92 14.72 -8.75
N ARG A 429 9.67 13.73 -9.24
CA ARG A 429 11.15 13.76 -9.26
C ARG A 429 11.64 14.96 -10.05
N TRP A 430 11.06 15.19 -11.22
CA TRP A 430 11.40 16.32 -12.05
C TRP A 430 11.10 17.64 -11.37
N ILE A 431 9.92 17.84 -10.75
CA ILE A 431 9.56 19.09 -10.06
C ILE A 431 10.27 19.32 -8.72
N LEU A 432 11.06 18.36 -8.25
CA LEU A 432 11.90 18.48 -7.07
C LEU A 432 13.40 18.34 -7.38
N ASP A 433 13.77 18.26 -8.66
CA ASP A 433 15.17 18.16 -9.06
C ASP A 433 15.93 19.44 -8.65
N PRO A 434 17.02 19.33 -7.87
CA PRO A 434 17.79 20.48 -7.43
C PRO A 434 18.67 21.11 -8.52
N HIS A 435 18.88 20.44 -9.66
CA HIS A 435 19.75 20.93 -10.72
C HIS A 435 19.11 22.06 -11.55
N PRO A 436 19.93 22.94 -12.15
CA PRO A 436 19.44 24.01 -13.03
C PRO A 436 18.56 23.47 -14.16
N LEU A 437 17.43 24.12 -14.38
CA LEU A 437 16.43 23.65 -15.33
C LEU A 437 16.77 24.04 -16.78
N SER A 438 16.84 23.03 -17.65
CA SER A 438 16.95 23.24 -19.11
C SER A 438 15.62 23.63 -19.77
N TYR A 439 14.47 23.27 -19.18
CA TYR A 439 13.14 23.54 -19.73
C TYR A 439 12.15 24.00 -18.65
N PRO A 440 11.13 24.81 -19.00
CA PRO A 440 10.07 25.20 -18.06
C PRO A 440 9.37 23.97 -17.53
N ARG A 441 9.12 23.93 -16.21
CA ARG A 441 8.27 22.87 -15.68
C ARG A 441 6.85 23.10 -16.21
N VAL A 442 6.10 22.10 -16.65
CA VAL A 442 4.70 22.30 -17.11
C VAL A 442 3.84 21.29 -16.39
N ARG A 443 2.67 21.71 -15.91
CA ARG A 443 1.75 20.79 -15.24
C ARG A 443 1.35 19.69 -16.22
N GLN A 444 1.58 18.45 -15.82
CA GLN A 444 1.11 17.29 -16.56
C GLN A 444 -0.31 16.94 -16.12
N ASP A 445 -1.08 16.43 -17.08
CA ASP A 445 -2.33 15.73 -16.81
C ASP A 445 -1.99 14.28 -16.47
N PHE A 446 -2.64 13.74 -15.44
CA PHE A 446 -2.44 12.38 -14.95
C PHE A 446 -3.73 11.54 -15.06
N GLY A 447 -4.64 11.93 -15.96
CA GLY A 447 -5.91 11.25 -16.18
C GLY A 447 -6.78 11.31 -14.92
N GLU A 448 -7.12 10.14 -14.37
CA GLU A 448 -8.00 10.04 -13.19
C GLU A 448 -7.31 10.41 -11.87
N TYR A 449 -5.99 10.59 -11.85
CA TYR A 449 -5.26 10.92 -10.62
C TYR A 449 -5.41 12.38 -10.24
N ASP A 450 -5.98 12.64 -9.06
CA ASP A 450 -6.31 13.99 -8.60
C ASP A 450 -5.06 14.69 -8.05
N PHE A 451 -4.31 15.38 -8.93
CA PHE A 451 -3.19 16.22 -8.55
C PHE A 451 -3.58 17.70 -8.53
N ARG A 452 -3.48 18.38 -7.37
CA ARG A 452 -3.86 19.81 -7.23
C ARG A 452 -2.86 20.60 -6.40
N LEU A 453 -2.75 21.89 -6.74
CA LEU A 453 -2.02 22.89 -5.96
C LEU A 453 -3.03 23.80 -5.23
N PHE A 454 -2.71 24.17 -4.00
CA PHE A 454 -3.52 24.99 -3.12
C PHE A 454 -2.70 26.14 -2.54
N ASP A 455 -3.34 27.30 -2.46
CA ASP A 455 -2.79 28.51 -1.83
C ASP A 455 -3.14 28.61 -0.34
N SER A 456 -3.92 27.68 0.19
CA SER A 456 -4.40 27.70 1.58
C SER A 456 -4.55 26.29 2.14
N VAL A 457 -4.03 26.09 3.35
CA VAL A 457 -4.18 24.83 4.10
C VAL A 457 -5.65 24.54 4.40
N ALA A 458 -6.44 25.55 4.77
CA ALA A 458 -7.88 25.38 5.00
C ALA A 458 -8.58 24.81 3.77
N HIS A 459 -8.31 25.38 2.59
CA HIS A 459 -8.94 24.94 1.36
C HIS A 459 -8.50 23.51 0.96
N MET A 460 -7.21 23.19 1.08
CA MET A 460 -6.73 21.83 0.84
C MET A 460 -7.40 20.83 1.79
N ARG A 461 -7.42 21.15 3.09
CA ARG A 461 -8.04 20.34 4.13
C ARG A 461 -9.51 20.07 3.81
N ASP A 462 -10.28 21.12 3.52
CA ASP A 462 -11.70 21.02 3.25
C ASP A 462 -11.98 20.22 1.95
N GLN A 463 -11.14 20.34 0.93
CA GLN A 463 -11.23 19.53 -0.29
C GLN A 463 -10.89 18.06 -0.07
N ILE A 464 -9.85 17.76 0.72
CA ILE A 464 -9.53 16.39 1.13
C ILE A 464 -10.71 15.82 1.92
N PHE A 465 -11.31 16.59 2.83
CA PHE A 465 -12.48 16.14 3.58
C PHE A 465 -13.70 15.88 2.69
N GLN A 466 -14.01 16.78 1.76
CA GLN A 466 -15.12 16.60 0.82
C GLN A 466 -14.95 15.33 -0.03
N ARG A 467 -13.73 15.02 -0.47
CA ARG A 467 -13.41 13.79 -1.21
C ARG A 467 -13.39 12.53 -0.36
N ASN A 468 -13.37 12.68 0.97
CA ASN A 468 -13.32 11.58 1.94
C ASN A 468 -14.60 11.48 2.80
N ALA A 469 -15.73 12.10 2.42
CA ALA A 469 -16.86 12.27 3.32
C ALA A 469 -17.75 11.01 3.51
N GLU A 470 -17.77 10.47 4.73
CA GLU A 470 -18.98 10.01 5.45
C GLU A 470 -19.15 10.86 6.74
N PRO A 471 -20.37 10.96 7.34
CA PRO A 471 -20.66 11.91 8.41
C PRO A 471 -20.08 11.49 9.78
N TRP A 472 -19.47 12.45 10.49
CA TRP A 472 -18.82 12.28 11.80
C TRP A 472 -19.72 12.52 13.01
N ARG A 473 -19.44 11.82 14.14
CA ARG A 473 -19.94 12.14 15.50
C ARG A 473 -18.80 12.32 16.51
N SER A 474 -18.70 13.58 16.98
CA SER A 474 -18.15 14.17 18.22
C SER A 474 -16.71 13.93 18.74
N ARG A 475 -16.00 15.08 18.72
CA ARG A 475 -14.94 15.69 19.56
C ARG A 475 -14.88 15.32 21.06
N LYS A 476 -13.65 15.36 21.63
CA LYS A 476 -13.32 16.00 22.93
C LYS A 476 -11.82 16.29 23.08
N ASP A 477 -11.55 17.43 23.72
CA ASP A 477 -10.37 18.32 23.62
C ASP A 477 -9.12 17.94 24.44
N LYS A 478 -8.01 18.69 24.23
CA LYS A 478 -7.04 19.22 25.24
C LYS A 478 -5.98 20.20 24.65
N ASN A 479 -6.41 21.44 24.35
CA ASN A 479 -5.81 22.77 24.59
C ASN A 479 -4.48 23.33 24.02
N ASN A 480 -3.74 22.75 23.07
CA ASN A 480 -2.71 23.52 22.33
C ASN A 480 -2.59 23.11 20.84
N PHE A 481 -2.10 24.01 19.98
CA PHE A 481 -1.89 23.79 18.54
C PHE A 481 -0.41 23.92 18.19
N ASP A 482 0.07 23.08 17.28
CA ASP A 482 1.50 22.99 16.94
C ASP A 482 1.87 23.67 15.62
N ILE A 483 0.91 23.78 14.70
CA ILE A 483 1.09 24.36 13.36
C ILE A 483 0.00 25.41 13.16
N GLU A 484 0.42 26.65 12.89
CA GLU A 484 -0.49 27.77 12.60
C GLU A 484 -0.18 28.34 11.21
N ILE A 485 -1.18 28.30 10.32
CA ILE A 485 -1.08 28.79 8.93
C ILE A 485 -2.35 29.57 8.59
N GLY A 486 -2.23 30.91 8.56
CA GLY A 486 -3.37 31.82 8.50
C GLY A 486 -4.33 31.55 9.67
N THR A 487 -5.62 31.37 9.37
CA THR A 487 -6.64 31.03 10.39
C THR A 487 -6.69 29.53 10.74
N THR A 488 -5.82 28.70 10.16
CA THR A 488 -5.85 27.24 10.36
C THR A 488 -4.86 26.84 11.44
N GLN A 489 -5.36 26.16 12.46
CA GLN A 489 -4.55 25.59 13.54
C GLN A 489 -4.62 24.06 13.50
N LEU A 490 -3.46 23.41 13.45
CA LEU A 490 -3.32 21.95 13.35
C LEU A 490 -2.39 21.43 14.47
N ARG A 491 -2.48 20.13 14.75
CA ARG A 491 -1.66 19.44 15.75
C ARG A 491 -0.78 18.39 15.09
N TRP A 492 0.41 18.18 15.63
CA TRP A 492 1.21 17.01 15.30
C TRP A 492 0.52 15.75 15.82
N ASN A 493 0.83 14.62 15.18
CA ASN A 493 0.34 13.34 15.64
C ASN A 493 0.74 13.08 17.10
N ASN A 494 -0.23 12.68 17.94
CA ASN A 494 0.03 12.45 19.37
C ASN A 494 0.68 11.08 19.68
N VAL A 495 0.76 10.18 18.68
CA VAL A 495 1.24 8.80 18.86
C VAL A 495 2.27 8.45 17.80
N ASP A 496 3.42 7.93 18.19
CA ASP A 496 4.50 7.53 17.27
C ASP A 496 4.20 6.20 16.53
N THR A 497 3.26 5.39 17.03
CA THR A 497 2.89 4.10 16.45
C THR A 497 1.42 4.05 16.04
N ASP A 498 1.17 3.60 14.81
CA ASP A 498 -0.16 3.31 14.25
C ASP A 498 -1.12 4.52 14.21
N TRP A 499 -0.56 5.74 14.20
CA TRP A 499 -1.31 6.99 14.10
C TRP A 499 -2.27 7.01 12.91
N ILE A 500 -1.82 6.51 11.74
CA ILE A 500 -2.58 6.52 10.48
C ILE A 500 -3.88 5.73 10.58
N ALA A 501 -3.91 4.67 11.39
CA ALA A 501 -5.10 3.85 11.60
C ALA A 501 -6.02 4.39 12.70
N SER A 502 -5.62 5.47 13.39
CA SER A 502 -6.41 6.06 14.47
C SER A 502 -7.56 6.90 13.93
N SER A 503 -8.68 6.93 14.65
CA SER A 503 -9.81 7.82 14.34
C SER A 503 -9.46 9.32 14.43
N LYS A 504 -8.30 9.67 15.01
CA LYS A 504 -7.80 11.05 15.11
C LYS A 504 -6.82 11.43 13.99
N ALA A 505 -6.42 10.50 13.13
CA ALA A 505 -5.47 10.75 12.03
C ALA A 505 -5.93 11.87 11.09
N LEU A 506 -7.24 12.06 10.98
CA LEU A 506 -7.88 13.10 10.17
C LEU A 506 -7.78 14.50 10.79
N GLU A 507 -7.50 14.62 12.08
CA GLU A 507 -7.39 15.90 12.79
C GLU A 507 -5.94 16.31 13.05
N GLU A 508 -4.98 15.45 12.66
CA GLU A 508 -3.56 15.59 12.98
C GLU A 508 -2.71 15.61 11.70
N VAL A 509 -1.48 16.09 11.82
CA VAL A 509 -0.50 16.13 10.73
C VAL A 509 0.62 15.14 11.04
N GLY A 510 0.92 14.26 10.09
CA GLY A 510 2.03 13.31 10.18
C GLY A 510 3.34 13.92 9.68
N SER A 511 4.47 13.40 10.16
CA SER A 511 5.79 13.73 9.63
C SER A 511 6.31 12.59 8.75
N ILE A 512 7.38 12.83 7.98
CA ILE A 512 8.05 11.75 7.23
C ILE A 512 8.46 10.57 8.12
N HIS A 513 8.71 10.83 9.41
CA HIS A 513 9.12 9.82 10.39
C HIS A 513 7.99 8.83 10.73
N THR A 514 6.74 9.24 10.59
CA THR A 514 5.56 8.47 11.00
C THR A 514 4.77 7.91 9.82
N VAL A 515 4.89 8.51 8.62
CA VAL A 515 4.11 8.12 7.43
C VAL A 515 4.84 7.16 6.50
N GLN A 516 6.16 7.07 6.56
CA GLN A 516 6.91 6.12 5.74
C GLN A 516 6.41 4.68 5.97
N GLY A 517 6.41 3.85 4.92
CA GLY A 517 5.88 2.49 4.98
C GLY A 517 4.35 2.35 4.86
N TYR A 518 3.57 3.44 4.92
CA TYR A 518 2.12 3.41 4.74
C TYR A 518 1.67 3.99 3.40
N ASP A 519 0.52 3.52 2.93
CA ASP A 519 -0.17 4.00 1.72
C ASP A 519 -1.52 4.61 2.11
N LEU A 520 -1.79 5.81 1.59
CA LEU A 520 -2.96 6.65 1.90
C LEU A 520 -3.81 6.87 0.64
N ASN A 521 -5.14 6.97 0.78
CA ASN A 521 -6.02 7.19 -0.37
C ASN A 521 -5.77 8.57 -1.02
N TYR A 522 -5.79 9.61 -0.18
CA TYR A 522 -5.42 10.96 -0.54
C TYR A 522 -4.40 11.53 0.46
N VAL A 523 -3.47 12.32 -0.05
CA VAL A 523 -2.52 13.08 0.76
C VAL A 523 -2.64 14.58 0.48
N GLY A 524 -2.53 15.38 1.54
CA GLY A 524 -2.12 16.78 1.49
C GLY A 524 -0.65 16.91 1.91
N VAL A 525 0.22 17.46 1.05
CA VAL A 525 1.62 17.74 1.39
C VAL A 525 1.77 19.24 1.59
N ILE A 526 2.33 19.63 2.75
CA ILE A 526 2.65 21.03 3.03
C ILE A 526 4.15 21.20 2.82
N ILE A 527 4.52 22.06 1.86
CA ILE A 527 5.92 22.43 1.65
C ILE A 527 6.26 23.56 2.63
N GLY A 528 7.20 23.26 3.52
CA GLY A 528 7.72 24.19 4.52
C GLY A 528 8.68 25.22 3.94
N LEU A 529 9.05 26.20 4.77
CA LEU A 529 9.94 27.30 4.39
C LEU A 529 11.42 26.88 4.24
N ASP A 530 11.69 25.59 4.43
CA ASP A 530 13.00 24.96 4.31
C ASP A 530 13.44 24.75 2.85
N LEU A 531 12.50 24.65 1.91
CA LEU A 531 12.78 24.50 0.47
C LEU A 531 12.31 25.74 -0.30
N ARG A 532 13.22 26.38 -1.03
CA ARG A 532 12.98 27.63 -1.77
C ARG A 532 13.39 27.53 -3.25
N PHE A 533 12.87 28.43 -4.09
CA PHE A 533 13.23 28.54 -5.51
C PHE A 533 13.89 29.89 -5.80
N ASP A 534 15.05 29.84 -6.45
CA ASP A 534 15.76 31.02 -6.94
C ASP A 534 15.36 31.27 -8.41
N PRO A 535 14.60 32.34 -8.72
CA PRO A 535 14.14 32.60 -10.08
C PRO A 535 15.25 33.02 -11.04
N GLU A 536 16.33 33.63 -10.53
CA GLU A 536 17.46 34.06 -11.36
C GLU A 536 18.32 32.85 -11.75
N LYS A 537 18.64 31.99 -10.77
CA LYS A 537 19.44 30.78 -10.99
C LYS A 537 18.63 29.58 -11.48
N ARG A 538 17.30 29.72 -11.52
CA ARG A 538 16.33 28.67 -11.89
C ARG A 538 16.58 27.33 -11.19
N ARG A 539 16.85 27.39 -9.89
CA ARG A 539 17.18 26.21 -9.08
C ARG A 539 16.52 26.25 -7.71
N LEU A 540 16.34 25.08 -7.13
CA LEU A 540 15.92 24.95 -5.73
C LEU A 540 17.13 25.20 -4.81
N PHE A 541 16.88 25.73 -3.62
CA PHE A 541 17.87 25.86 -2.56
C PHE A 541 17.21 25.70 -1.18
N ILE A 542 18.03 25.35 -0.18
CA ILE A 542 17.55 25.17 1.19
C ILE A 542 17.76 26.41 2.05
N ASP A 543 16.80 26.67 2.94
CA ASP A 543 16.95 27.62 4.04
C ASP A 543 17.17 26.84 5.35
N ARG A 544 18.44 26.65 5.72
CA ARG A 544 18.84 25.90 6.94
C ARG A 544 18.20 26.43 8.22
N LYS A 545 17.87 27.73 8.29
CA LYS A 545 17.27 28.35 9.47
C LYS A 545 15.81 27.90 9.65
N SER A 546 15.14 27.66 8.53
CA SER A 546 13.74 27.20 8.48
C SER A 546 13.61 25.68 8.60
N TYR A 547 14.66 24.91 8.31
CA TYR A 547 14.67 23.47 8.55
C TYR A 547 14.86 23.13 10.05
N CYS A 548 13.77 22.78 10.74
CA CYS A 548 13.74 22.61 12.19
C CYS A 548 14.03 21.16 12.66
N ASP A 549 14.17 20.18 11.76
CA ASP A 549 14.63 18.82 12.11
C ASP A 549 16.13 18.84 12.43
N LYS A 550 16.45 18.95 13.73
CA LYS A 550 17.83 18.96 14.24
C LYS A 550 18.61 17.70 13.87
N ARG A 551 17.96 16.53 13.85
CA ARG A 551 18.59 15.25 13.49
C ARG A 551 18.75 15.11 11.99
N GLY A 552 17.80 15.65 11.22
CA GLY A 552 17.85 15.69 9.76
C GLY A 552 19.01 16.51 9.19
N LYS A 553 19.67 17.37 9.99
CA LYS A 553 20.85 18.18 9.61
C LYS A 553 22.11 17.90 10.43
N GLU A 554 22.10 16.83 11.23
CA GLU A 554 23.21 16.51 12.12
C GLU A 554 24.39 15.90 11.34
N ASN A 555 25.60 16.43 11.55
CA ASN A 555 26.82 15.89 10.97
C ASN A 555 27.16 14.50 11.53
N ASN A 556 28.09 13.80 10.88
CA ASN A 556 28.65 12.54 11.37
C ASN A 556 30.12 12.67 11.78
N PRO A 557 30.43 13.18 12.99
CA PRO A 557 31.81 13.27 13.46
C PRO A 557 32.50 11.90 13.51
N VAL A 558 31.75 10.82 13.83
CA VAL A 558 32.28 9.45 13.94
C VAL A 558 32.76 8.91 12.59
N LEU A 559 32.11 9.28 11.49
CA LEU A 559 32.52 8.92 10.13
C LEU A 559 33.23 10.06 9.39
N GLY A 560 33.57 11.15 10.08
CA GLY A 560 34.16 12.35 9.47
C GLY A 560 33.28 13.03 8.41
N LYS A 561 31.97 12.76 8.35
CA LYS A 561 31.08 13.35 7.34
C LYS A 561 30.46 14.66 7.84
N THR A 562 30.58 15.70 7.02
CA THR A 562 29.91 16.98 7.19
C THR A 562 28.93 17.15 6.03
N TYR A 563 27.68 17.50 6.31
CA TYR A 563 26.65 17.63 5.26
C TYR A 563 26.58 19.07 4.75
N SER A 564 26.81 19.22 3.45
CA SER A 564 26.70 20.49 2.72
C SER A 564 25.24 20.91 2.52
N ASP A 565 25.01 22.14 2.03
CA ASP A 565 23.67 22.60 1.67
C ASP A 565 23.08 21.75 0.54
N ASP A 566 23.91 21.30 -0.39
CA ASP A 566 23.50 20.44 -1.49
C ASP A 566 23.11 19.03 -1.00
N ASP A 567 23.79 18.50 0.02
CA ASP A 567 23.39 17.24 0.68
C ASP A 567 22.02 17.38 1.36
N LEU A 568 21.81 18.47 2.10
CA LEU A 568 20.54 18.74 2.76
C LEU A 568 19.42 18.99 1.75
N LEU A 569 19.71 19.70 0.65
CA LEU A 569 18.78 19.92 -0.44
C LEU A 569 18.35 18.59 -1.05
N ARG A 570 19.29 17.68 -1.33
CA ARG A 570 18.98 16.33 -1.80
C ARG A 570 18.10 15.57 -0.82
N PHE A 571 18.39 15.60 0.49
CA PHE A 571 17.56 14.91 1.48
C PHE A 571 16.15 15.49 1.55
N ILE A 572 16.01 16.82 1.61
CA ILE A 572 14.72 17.50 1.74
C ILE A 572 13.85 17.29 0.49
N THR A 573 14.42 17.40 -0.71
CA THR A 573 13.67 17.13 -1.95
C THR A 573 13.24 15.67 -2.02
N GLN A 574 14.09 14.74 -1.58
CA GLN A 574 13.74 13.32 -1.49
C GLN A 574 12.62 13.08 -0.48
N ILE A 575 12.62 13.77 0.67
CA ILE A 575 11.52 13.68 1.66
C ILE A 575 10.21 14.14 1.03
N TYR A 576 10.17 15.30 0.38
CA TYR A 576 8.96 15.78 -0.27
C TYR A 576 8.49 14.86 -1.39
N ALA A 577 9.42 14.30 -2.18
CA ALA A 577 9.10 13.32 -3.21
C ALA A 577 8.46 12.06 -2.60
N VAL A 578 8.99 11.59 -1.48
CA VAL A 578 8.42 10.45 -0.76
C VAL A 578 7.02 10.78 -0.25
N LEU A 579 6.78 11.95 0.35
CA LEU A 579 5.45 12.33 0.84
C LEU A 579 4.42 12.47 -0.29
N MET A 580 4.82 13.10 -1.39
CA MET A 580 3.97 13.34 -2.55
C MET A 580 3.57 12.06 -3.27
N THR A 581 4.28 10.96 -3.04
CA THR A 581 4.04 9.67 -3.72
C THR A 581 3.37 8.63 -2.81
N ARG A 582 2.86 9.06 -1.65
CA ARG A 582 2.07 8.21 -0.72
C ARG A 582 0.59 8.14 -1.06
N GLY A 583 0.08 9.08 -1.85
CA GLY A 583 -1.33 9.14 -2.26
C GLY A 583 -1.63 8.17 -3.39
N ILE A 584 -2.49 7.19 -3.11
CA ILE A 584 -2.91 6.17 -4.08
C ILE A 584 -3.79 6.77 -5.19
N ARG A 585 -4.78 7.59 -4.80
CA ARG A 585 -5.79 8.15 -5.73
C ARG A 585 -5.54 9.60 -6.10
N GLY A 586 -4.87 10.33 -5.22
CA GLY A 586 -4.57 11.73 -5.47
C GLY A 586 -3.62 12.31 -4.45
N THR A 587 -2.93 13.35 -4.87
CA THR A 587 -2.01 14.14 -4.05
C THR A 587 -2.35 15.60 -4.24
N THR A 588 -2.56 16.27 -3.13
CA THR A 588 -2.78 17.71 -3.08
C THR A 588 -1.61 18.36 -2.38
N GLN A 589 -1.21 19.54 -2.85
CA GLN A 589 -0.08 20.27 -2.28
C GLN A 589 -0.54 21.63 -1.82
N VAL A 590 -0.12 22.03 -0.61
CA VAL A 590 -0.22 23.41 -0.16
C VAL A 590 1.13 24.08 -0.20
N ILE A 591 1.09 25.29 -0.74
CA ILE A 591 2.19 26.24 -0.76
C ILE A 591 2.02 27.14 0.46
N SER A 592 2.93 27.05 1.43
CA SER A 592 2.98 28.06 2.49
C SER A 592 3.70 29.30 1.94
N SER A 593 2.95 30.26 1.40
CA SER A 593 3.53 31.52 0.95
C SER A 593 3.77 32.45 2.15
N ILE A 594 4.99 32.49 2.69
CA ILE A 594 5.42 33.59 3.58
C ILE A 594 6.86 34.00 3.23
N VAL A 595 7.00 35.26 2.80
CA VAL A 595 8.10 35.86 2.03
C VAL A 595 9.36 36.21 2.85
N SER A 596 10.53 36.16 2.21
CA SER A 596 11.56 37.24 2.24
C SER A 596 12.83 36.80 1.52
N ALA A 597 13.17 37.46 0.41
CA ALA A 597 14.55 37.68 -0.01
C ALA A 597 14.67 39.16 -0.39
N ASP A 598 15.81 39.75 0.00
CA ASP A 598 16.14 41.16 0.02
C ASP A 598 15.70 41.99 -1.20
N LYS A 599 15.50 43.29 -0.94
CA LYS A 599 15.49 44.35 -1.95
C LYS A 599 16.83 44.38 -2.71
N THR A 600 16.97 43.59 -3.76
CA THR A 600 17.89 43.92 -4.85
C THR A 600 17.06 44.33 -6.07
N ARG A 601 16.93 45.65 -6.23
CA ARG A 601 16.52 46.29 -7.49
C ARG A 601 17.40 45.73 -8.61
N SER A 602 16.87 44.85 -9.48
CA SER A 602 17.44 44.67 -10.81
C SER A 602 16.92 45.79 -11.72
N ARG A 603 17.85 46.44 -12.42
CA ARG A 603 17.66 47.71 -13.13
C ARG A 603 17.24 47.51 -14.60
N THR A 604 16.65 46.36 -14.92
CA THR A 604 16.32 45.98 -16.29
C THR A 604 14.89 45.48 -16.33
N GLY A 605 13.98 46.32 -16.82
CA GLY A 605 12.53 46.09 -16.87
C GLY A 605 12.09 44.99 -17.84
N GLN A 606 12.49 43.75 -17.59
CA GLN A 606 11.87 42.56 -18.20
C GLN A 606 11.22 41.72 -17.10
N SER A 607 9.90 41.76 -17.04
CA SER A 607 9.11 40.82 -16.24
C SER A 607 9.16 39.45 -16.90
N VAL A 608 9.99 38.54 -16.40
CA VAL A 608 9.84 37.11 -16.72
C VAL A 608 8.59 36.62 -16.01
N GLY A 609 7.56 36.25 -16.77
CA GLY A 609 6.29 35.80 -16.23
C GLY A 609 6.47 34.53 -15.40
N LEU A 610 6.30 34.63 -14.08
CA LEU A 610 6.26 33.48 -13.14
C LEU A 610 5.15 32.46 -13.48
N HIS A 611 4.27 32.78 -14.42
CA HIS A 611 3.16 31.92 -14.86
C HIS A 611 3.61 30.63 -15.55
N GLU A 612 4.83 30.60 -16.11
CA GLU A 612 5.37 29.49 -16.93
C GLU A 612 6.06 28.38 -16.12
N TYR A 613 6.24 28.54 -14.80
CA TYR A 613 6.98 27.58 -13.97
C TYR A 613 6.12 27.13 -12.76
N PRO A 614 5.57 25.90 -12.75
CA PRO A 614 4.91 25.27 -11.62
C PRO A 614 5.75 25.32 -10.35
N VAL A 615 7.08 25.17 -10.45
CA VAL A 615 8.02 25.25 -9.30
C VAL A 615 8.12 26.66 -8.77
N ALA A 616 8.16 27.65 -9.67
CA ALA A 616 8.10 29.03 -9.26
C ALA A 616 6.73 29.34 -8.64
N LYS A 617 5.61 28.78 -9.13
CA LYS A 617 4.33 28.86 -8.42
C LYS A 617 4.32 28.11 -7.08
N ILE A 618 5.02 26.99 -6.97
CA ILE A 618 5.15 26.16 -5.76
C ILE A 618 5.88 26.91 -4.63
N VAL A 619 6.70 27.92 -4.94
CA VAL A 619 7.50 28.64 -3.92
C VAL A 619 7.39 30.17 -4.01
N TYR A 620 6.75 30.73 -5.03
CA TYR A 620 6.72 32.16 -5.29
C TYR A 620 5.28 32.67 -5.36
N ARG A 621 4.85 33.28 -4.26
CA ARG A 621 3.78 34.28 -4.26
C ARG A 621 4.05 35.33 -3.19
N GLN A 622 3.98 36.60 -3.59
CA GLN A 622 4.05 37.73 -2.67
C GLN A 622 2.78 37.76 -1.81
N ALA A 623 2.94 37.69 -0.49
CA ALA A 623 1.94 38.11 0.47
C ALA A 623 2.62 38.72 1.70
N GLU A 624 2.02 39.79 2.21
CA GLU A 624 2.49 40.58 3.33
C GLU A 624 2.51 39.77 4.63
N THR A 625 3.45 40.16 5.49
CA THR A 625 3.79 39.66 6.82
C THR A 625 2.67 38.95 7.61
N GLU A 626 2.81 37.64 7.78
CA GLU A 626 2.46 36.96 9.02
C GLU A 626 3.62 36.01 9.40
N LYS A 627 4.03 36.03 10.67
CA LYS A 627 5.15 35.21 11.17
C LYS A 627 4.68 33.76 11.29
N CYS A 628 5.05 32.87 10.36
CA CYS A 628 4.93 31.43 10.59
C CYS A 628 5.93 31.00 11.67
N ARG A 629 5.44 30.65 12.86
CA ARG A 629 6.22 29.96 13.87
C ARG A 629 6.04 28.46 13.67
N TYR A 630 7.15 27.79 13.35
CA TYR A 630 7.30 26.33 13.29
C TYR A 630 6.56 25.63 12.13
N MET A 631 7.20 25.56 10.96
CA MET A 631 6.80 24.61 9.93
C MET A 631 7.93 23.60 9.71
N ASN A 632 7.69 22.34 10.06
CA ASN A 632 8.49 21.21 9.63
C ASN A 632 7.78 20.51 8.45
N ILE A 633 8.52 19.67 7.72
CA ILE A 633 8.00 18.82 6.65
C ILE A 633 6.82 17.99 7.19
N SER A 634 5.63 18.20 6.61
CA SER A 634 4.40 17.73 7.21
C SER A 634 3.38 17.26 6.17
N MET A 635 2.56 16.29 6.56
CA MET A 635 1.63 15.58 5.69
C MET A 635 0.26 15.49 6.36
N TYR A 636 -0.75 16.05 5.70
CA TYR A 636 -2.14 15.92 6.07
C TYR A 636 -2.76 14.71 5.36
N SER A 637 -3.56 13.89 6.05
CA SER A 637 -4.05 12.64 5.46
C SER A 637 -5.53 12.41 5.69
N GLY A 638 -6.18 11.84 4.67
CA GLY A 638 -7.55 11.35 4.71
C GLY A 638 -7.63 9.87 4.35
N GLN A 639 -8.26 9.05 5.20
CA GLN A 639 -8.66 7.68 4.86
C GLN A 639 -10.18 7.58 4.93
N PHE A 640 -10.85 7.30 3.80
CA PHE A 640 -12.20 6.71 3.81
C PHE A 640 -12.53 5.90 2.54
N HIS A 641 -13.67 5.22 2.60
CA HIS A 641 -14.14 4.11 1.79
C HIS A 641 -14.46 4.42 0.31
N ASP A 642 -14.26 3.38 -0.51
CA ASP A 642 -14.89 3.06 -1.80
C ASP A 642 -14.34 3.48 -3.17
N LEU A 643 -14.56 2.53 -4.11
CA LEU A 643 -14.35 2.45 -5.57
C LEU A 643 -12.98 2.04 -6.16
N GLU A 644 -13.11 1.26 -7.22
CA GLU A 644 -12.23 0.26 -7.84
C GLU A 644 -10.77 0.63 -8.12
N PHE A 645 -9.95 -0.41 -8.13
CA PHE A 645 -8.59 -0.41 -8.68
C PHE A 645 -8.63 -1.14 -10.01
N ASP A 646 -8.76 -0.38 -11.09
CA ASP A 646 -8.34 -0.80 -12.42
C ASP A 646 -7.09 -0.02 -12.80
N THR A 647 -6.01 -0.76 -13.00
CA THR A 647 -4.79 -0.25 -13.64
C THR A 647 -4.95 -0.43 -15.14
N GLU A 648 -5.47 0.60 -15.82
CA GLU A 648 -5.33 0.76 -17.26
C GLU A 648 -4.44 1.97 -17.55
N ALA A 649 -3.17 1.72 -17.86
CA ALA A 649 -2.40 2.63 -18.70
C ALA A 649 -2.55 2.15 -20.14
N GLN A 650 -3.36 2.86 -20.94
CA GLN A 650 -3.44 2.63 -22.38
C GLN A 650 -2.12 3.06 -23.03
N ILE A 651 -1.26 2.11 -23.33
CA ILE A 651 -0.26 2.29 -24.39
C ILE A 651 -0.96 1.91 -25.69
N LYS A 652 -1.41 2.92 -26.45
CA LYS A 652 -1.73 2.72 -27.87
C LYS A 652 -0.42 2.78 -28.67
N PRO A 653 -0.30 1.97 -29.73
CA PRO A 653 0.88 1.92 -30.60
C PRO A 653 1.15 3.24 -31.31
#